data_AF-A0A430FNX4-F1
#
_entry.id   AF-A0A430FNX4-F1
#
_cell.length_a   1.000
_cell.length_b   1.000
_cell.length_c   1.000
_cell.angle_alpha   90.00
_cell.angle_beta   90.00
_cell.angle_gamma   90.00
#
_symmetry.space_group_name_H-M   'P 1'
#
loop_
_entity.id
_entity.type
_entity.pdbx_description
1 polymer ?
#
loop_
_entity_poly.entity_id
_entity_poly.type
_entity_poly.pdbx_seq_one_letter_code
_entity_poly.pdbx_strand_id
1 'polypeptide(L)'
;MTPEQAKQLSPNMDMISTTFLSHFAQMCGTSKQRFETDTAIPFDGSWFFEPSTEYNPYMAWSAMGICMTGYKNLPSNNYRYIQKTFKNLGCQDIDITSYYHLNVENRIGFTHNVDQVSYAFGHRKIRSNDGQEQELLIMMLRGTSDTAEWLSNSEVADSICDGDFSKLQYHEGFYLTASKAFRDLKTYVEAHNVDMSQAKLWVIGHSRGAAVANMLAAIIDEDTTLGVTQDRFYAYTFSASRVTLRKDYNAAQFSNIFNVLNPEDYIPRLPPYGWGTRRFGTDLYLPSIATRYADYRTYLDDFLTIFKQWTHTDFPAFHGNAQTNMLEGILYDLCPDAAHMYQHKRFSHAGTLTFAQYFTLFTDLAAVQGREQALEATKFAKYGMGTFKQFLDYFIHNEILGHTASGAHQEEGYLLKLALICKYNIDIEQGATPDVTCLTINGPADVTVHDADGKTVASIVKGKIDTKLYDSQNFIAMYVNDDTQAVSVWVPNEGNYTVTFHAHDKADFTVTESALDPEGHVLSRTVFHNVPLEKNKDAQWNDVRATLQGETVDAADLNALNVTVKIQGKGKLHEDEAFESYYEPGAHSMPIPVPNVICDARGHLAATKGDTVAVHAHHGAHSQFIGWYTPDAKPGQDAPLSRKETYVFAPEQSCELEAWFERR
;
A
#
# COMPACT_ATOMS: atom_id res chain seq x y z
N MET A 1 -12.03 -3.64 20.39
CA MET A 1 -11.80 -3.65 21.85
C MET A 1 -10.43 -3.04 22.15
N THR A 2 -10.28 -2.25 23.23
CA THR A 2 -8.97 -1.74 23.67
C THR A 2 -8.07 -2.87 24.23
N PRO A 3 -6.73 -2.74 24.19
CA PRO A 3 -5.85 -3.74 24.79
C PRO A 3 -6.11 -4.00 26.28
N GLU A 4 -6.43 -2.98 27.07
CA GLU A 4 -6.74 -3.15 28.48
C GLU A 4 -8.01 -3.99 28.70
N GLN A 5 -9.06 -3.75 27.92
CA GLN A 5 -10.27 -4.57 27.94
C GLN A 5 -9.97 -6.02 27.53
N ALA A 6 -9.20 -6.23 26.46
CA ALA A 6 -8.81 -7.56 26.02
C ALA A 6 -7.99 -8.32 27.08
N LYS A 7 -7.10 -7.59 27.77
CA LYS A 7 -6.29 -8.17 28.87
C LYS A 7 -7.16 -8.62 30.03
N GLN A 8 -8.22 -7.89 30.36
CA GLN A 8 -9.16 -8.27 31.42
C GLN A 8 -9.95 -9.55 31.09
N LEU A 9 -10.23 -9.79 29.80
CA LEU A 9 -10.88 -11.02 29.31
C LEU A 9 -9.92 -12.21 29.19
N SER A 10 -8.61 -11.98 29.34
CA SER A 10 -7.54 -12.98 29.12
C SER A 10 -6.74 -13.27 30.40
N PRO A 11 -7.37 -13.73 31.49
CA PRO A 11 -6.70 -13.89 32.79
C PRO A 11 -5.61 -14.97 32.77
N ASN A 12 -5.58 -15.85 31.76
CA ASN A 12 -4.65 -16.97 31.63
C ASN A 12 -3.70 -16.81 30.44
N MET A 13 -3.48 -15.57 29.98
CA MET A 13 -2.61 -15.29 28.84
C MET A 13 -1.17 -15.68 29.12
N ASP A 14 -0.66 -16.64 28.35
CA ASP A 14 0.72 -17.11 28.40
C ASP A 14 1.57 -16.46 27.31
N MET A 15 2.86 -16.28 27.59
CA MET A 15 3.84 -15.85 26.57
C MET A 15 4.55 -17.07 25.99
N ILE A 16 4.22 -17.41 24.74
CA ILE A 16 4.75 -18.55 24.02
C ILE A 16 6.03 -18.15 23.29
N SER A 17 7.14 -18.82 23.62
CA SER A 17 8.43 -18.57 22.96
C SER A 17 8.37 -18.93 21.47
N THR A 18 8.93 -18.07 20.64
CA THR A 18 9.09 -18.28 19.21
C THR A 18 10.45 -17.76 18.74
N THR A 19 10.88 -18.21 17.56
CA THR A 19 12.11 -17.77 16.90
C THR A 19 11.81 -17.55 15.43
N PHE A 20 12.31 -16.45 14.88
CA PHE A 20 12.24 -16.15 13.46
C PHE A 20 13.61 -15.76 12.93
N LEU A 21 13.73 -15.74 11.60
CA LEU A 21 14.97 -15.36 10.90
C LEU A 21 14.77 -14.01 10.22
N SER A 22 15.23 -12.93 10.86
CA SER A 22 15.22 -11.60 10.25
C SER A 22 16.16 -11.58 9.05
N HIS A 23 15.66 -11.04 7.94
CA HIS A 23 16.39 -10.91 6.70
C HIS A 23 16.51 -9.46 6.22
N PHE A 24 16.02 -8.51 7.02
CA PHE A 24 15.91 -7.12 6.61
C PHE A 24 17.25 -6.46 6.27
N ALA A 25 18.28 -6.64 7.09
CA ALA A 25 19.62 -6.13 6.78
C ALA A 25 20.22 -6.74 5.50
N GLN A 26 19.86 -7.99 5.18
CA GLN A 26 20.26 -8.61 3.92
C GLN A 26 19.52 -7.97 2.74
N MET A 27 18.21 -7.71 2.87
CA MET A 27 17.44 -7.00 1.85
C MET A 27 17.98 -5.59 1.59
N CYS A 28 18.33 -4.86 2.64
CA CYS A 28 18.91 -3.52 2.54
C CYS A 28 20.37 -3.51 2.03
N GLY A 29 20.96 -4.68 1.75
CA GLY A 29 22.36 -4.78 1.35
C GLY A 29 23.38 -4.37 2.42
N THR A 30 22.94 -4.10 3.65
CA THR A 30 23.80 -3.69 4.78
C THR A 30 24.48 -4.89 5.44
N SER A 31 23.96 -6.09 5.24
CA SER A 31 24.53 -7.35 5.73
C SER A 31 24.48 -8.44 4.66
N LYS A 32 25.39 -9.41 4.73
CA LYS A 32 25.29 -10.68 3.98
C LYS A 32 24.58 -11.78 4.77
N GLN A 33 24.42 -11.58 6.08
CA GLN A 33 23.87 -12.55 7.03
C GLN A 33 22.40 -12.24 7.34
N ARG A 34 21.69 -13.28 7.75
CA ARG A 34 20.36 -13.22 8.35
C ARG A 34 20.49 -13.49 9.85
N PHE A 35 19.61 -12.93 10.67
CA PHE A 35 19.75 -12.95 12.12
C PHE A 35 18.59 -13.71 12.76
N GLU A 36 18.90 -14.76 13.53
CA GLU A 36 17.89 -15.40 14.36
C GLU A 36 17.52 -14.47 15.51
N THR A 37 16.23 -14.24 15.69
CA THR A 37 15.69 -13.46 16.79
C THR A 37 14.70 -14.32 17.57
N ASP A 38 14.96 -14.46 18.86
CA ASP A 38 14.03 -15.07 19.81
C ASP A 38 13.09 -14.00 20.35
N THR A 39 11.80 -14.33 20.43
CA THR A 39 10.77 -13.48 21.02
C THR A 39 9.67 -14.34 21.66
N ALA A 40 8.62 -13.71 22.16
CA ALA A 40 7.45 -14.41 22.64
C ALA A 40 6.18 -13.74 22.14
N ILE A 41 5.16 -14.55 21.90
CA ILE A 41 3.83 -14.10 21.50
C ILE A 41 2.82 -14.43 22.60
N PRO A 42 1.82 -13.57 22.86
CA PRO A 42 0.77 -13.93 23.80
C PRO A 42 -0.08 -15.08 23.25
N PHE A 43 -0.73 -15.84 24.12
CA PHE A 43 -1.77 -16.78 23.73
C PHE A 43 -2.71 -17.04 24.91
N ASP A 44 -4.02 -16.95 24.67
CA ASP A 44 -5.04 -17.42 25.60
C ASP A 44 -6.12 -18.17 24.81
N GLY A 45 -6.43 -19.40 25.22
CA GLY A 45 -7.46 -20.21 24.56
C GLY A 45 -8.86 -19.64 24.73
N SER A 46 -9.10 -18.84 25.76
CA SER A 46 -10.40 -18.23 26.04
C SER A 46 -10.83 -17.21 24.98
N TRP A 47 -9.89 -16.63 24.23
CA TRP A 47 -10.18 -15.68 23.13
C TRP A 47 -11.17 -16.23 22.12
N PHE A 48 -11.12 -17.53 21.84
CA PHE A 48 -11.96 -18.16 20.81
C PHE A 48 -13.37 -18.49 21.30
N PHE A 49 -13.72 -18.11 22.52
CA PHE A 49 -15.07 -18.22 23.09
C PHE A 49 -15.79 -16.86 23.17
N GLU A 50 -15.08 -15.77 22.91
CA GLU A 50 -15.66 -14.44 22.72
C GLU A 50 -16.25 -14.30 21.30
N PRO A 51 -17.08 -13.28 21.01
CA PRO A 51 -17.62 -13.08 19.67
C PRO A 51 -16.52 -12.92 18.62
N SER A 52 -16.59 -13.69 17.52
CA SER A 52 -15.61 -13.61 16.42
C SER A 52 -15.60 -12.28 15.67
N THR A 53 -16.65 -11.49 15.85
CA THR A 53 -16.84 -10.17 15.26
C THR A 53 -16.23 -9.04 16.10
N GLU A 54 -15.60 -9.36 17.25
CA GLU A 54 -14.88 -8.39 18.08
C GLU A 54 -13.38 -8.49 17.86
N TYR A 55 -12.74 -7.37 17.50
CA TYR A 55 -11.30 -7.31 17.32
C TYR A 55 -10.57 -7.49 18.66
N ASN A 56 -9.60 -8.41 18.70
CA ASN A 56 -8.72 -8.66 19.83
C ASN A 56 -7.26 -8.29 19.50
N PRO A 57 -6.68 -7.25 20.13
CA PRO A 57 -5.32 -6.79 19.82
C PRO A 57 -4.22 -7.79 20.22
N TYR A 58 -4.44 -8.61 21.26
CA TYR A 58 -3.48 -9.67 21.61
C TYR A 58 -3.53 -10.82 20.60
N MET A 59 -4.71 -11.19 20.10
CA MET A 59 -4.80 -12.14 18.98
C MET A 59 -4.08 -11.61 17.74
N ALA A 60 -4.20 -10.32 17.42
CA ALA A 60 -3.51 -9.72 16.31
C ALA A 60 -1.98 -9.77 16.48
N TRP A 61 -1.46 -9.45 17.67
CA TRP A 61 -0.04 -9.61 18.00
C TRP A 61 0.40 -11.08 17.81
N SER A 62 -0.34 -12.04 18.39
CA SER A 62 -0.04 -13.47 18.24
C SER A 62 -0.03 -13.93 16.78
N ALA A 63 -1.06 -13.56 16.03
CA ALA A 63 -1.21 -13.90 14.62
C ALA A 63 -0.01 -13.41 13.81
N MET A 64 0.37 -12.14 13.95
CA MET A 64 1.50 -11.58 13.22
C MET A 64 2.82 -12.27 13.61
N GLY A 65 3.01 -12.59 14.89
CA GLY A 65 4.19 -13.31 15.35
C GLY A 65 4.27 -14.75 14.81
N ILE A 66 3.13 -15.42 14.63
CA ILE A 66 3.08 -16.72 13.94
C ILE A 66 3.43 -16.54 12.45
N CYS A 67 2.83 -15.55 11.76
CA CYS A 67 3.12 -15.25 10.35
C CYS A 67 4.62 -15.03 10.10
N MET A 68 5.28 -14.27 10.98
CA MET A 68 6.71 -13.96 10.90
C MET A 68 7.59 -15.23 10.91
N THR A 69 7.16 -16.30 11.59
CA THR A 69 7.91 -17.57 11.65
C THR A 69 7.77 -18.40 10.36
N GLY A 70 6.83 -18.02 9.50
CA GLY A 70 6.69 -18.58 8.16
C GLY A 70 7.73 -18.08 7.17
N TYR A 71 8.37 -16.93 7.45
CA TYR A 71 9.37 -16.32 6.58
C TYR A 71 10.73 -17.01 6.68
N LYS A 72 11.41 -17.09 5.53
CA LYS A 72 12.72 -17.76 5.35
C LYS A 72 12.79 -19.14 6.00
N ASN A 73 11.67 -19.85 6.01
CA ASN A 73 11.59 -21.23 6.47
C ASN A 73 11.96 -22.15 5.29
N LEU A 74 13.17 -22.70 5.29
CA LEU A 74 13.86 -23.24 4.12
C LEU A 74 14.37 -24.66 4.39
N PRO A 75 14.68 -25.48 3.35
CA PRO A 75 15.35 -26.77 3.54
C PRO A 75 16.61 -26.66 4.40
N SER A 76 17.43 -25.63 4.18
CA SER A 76 18.68 -25.39 4.90
C SER A 76 18.54 -25.20 6.42
N ASN A 77 17.36 -24.79 6.90
CA ASN A 77 17.06 -24.67 8.32
C ASN A 77 16.07 -25.73 8.82
N ASN A 78 15.83 -26.77 8.02
CA ASN A 78 14.87 -27.85 8.28
C ASN A 78 13.46 -27.35 8.58
N TYR A 79 13.07 -26.20 8.02
CA TYR A 79 11.76 -25.60 8.23
C TYR A 79 11.40 -25.36 9.71
N ARG A 80 12.41 -25.15 10.56
CA ARG A 80 12.29 -25.24 12.03
C ARG A 80 11.42 -24.17 12.68
N TYR A 81 11.29 -22.97 12.10
CA TYR A 81 10.73 -21.82 12.82
C TYR A 81 9.22 -21.96 13.03
N ILE A 82 8.45 -22.17 11.95
CA ILE A 82 7.01 -22.39 12.06
C ILE A 82 6.69 -23.66 12.84
N GLN A 83 7.46 -24.74 12.64
CA GLN A 83 7.26 -26.00 13.35
C GLN A 83 7.50 -25.85 14.85
N LYS A 84 8.55 -25.14 15.26
CA LYS A 84 8.83 -24.83 16.66
C LYS A 84 7.68 -24.02 17.27
N THR A 85 7.19 -23.00 16.56
CA THR A 85 6.08 -22.15 17.02
C THR A 85 4.80 -22.93 17.20
N PHE A 86 4.39 -23.74 16.21
CA PHE A 86 3.20 -24.58 16.31
C PHE A 86 3.33 -25.62 17.44
N LYS A 87 4.51 -26.23 17.63
CA LYS A 87 4.77 -27.14 18.76
C LYS A 87 4.68 -26.43 20.11
N ASN A 88 5.22 -25.22 20.22
CA ASN A 88 5.16 -24.43 21.45
C ASN A 88 3.74 -23.92 21.74
N LEU A 89 2.94 -23.70 20.69
CA LEU A 89 1.49 -23.54 20.77
C LEU A 89 0.78 -24.87 21.06
N GLY A 90 1.47 -25.99 21.30
CA GLY A 90 0.81 -27.27 21.59
C GLY A 90 -0.03 -27.84 20.43
N CYS A 91 0.19 -27.37 19.20
CA CYS A 91 -0.45 -27.94 18.02
C CYS A 91 0.05 -29.34 17.76
N GLN A 92 -0.87 -30.20 17.34
CA GLN A 92 -0.65 -31.54 16.86
C GLN A 92 -0.81 -31.55 15.33
N ASP A 93 -0.38 -32.65 14.71
CA ASP A 93 -0.58 -32.90 13.28
C ASP A 93 -0.16 -31.71 12.39
N ILE A 94 1.03 -31.18 12.68
CA ILE A 94 1.55 -29.99 12.02
C ILE A 94 1.89 -30.33 10.57
N ASP A 95 1.15 -29.74 9.64
CA ASP A 95 1.36 -29.90 8.20
C ASP A 95 1.99 -28.62 7.62
N ILE A 96 3.17 -28.79 7.04
CA ILE A 96 3.91 -27.75 6.31
C ILE A 96 4.26 -28.21 4.89
N THR A 97 3.55 -29.21 4.35
CA THR A 97 3.88 -29.84 3.07
C THR A 97 3.91 -28.85 1.91
N SER A 98 3.07 -27.81 1.96
CA SER A 98 3.09 -26.71 0.99
C SER A 98 4.48 -26.07 0.85
N TYR A 99 5.29 -25.99 1.91
CA TYR A 99 6.64 -25.43 1.86
C TYR A 99 7.63 -26.30 1.06
N TYR A 100 7.44 -27.63 1.03
CA TYR A 100 8.33 -28.54 0.30
C TYR A 100 8.17 -28.44 -1.21
N HIS A 101 6.98 -28.06 -1.67
CA HIS A 101 6.67 -27.94 -3.10
C HIS A 101 7.07 -26.59 -3.69
N LEU A 102 7.39 -25.60 -2.85
CA LEU A 102 7.52 -24.16 -3.20
C LEU A 102 8.89 -23.57 -2.85
N ASN A 103 9.95 -24.37 -2.90
CA ASN A 103 11.30 -23.91 -2.58
C ASN A 103 12.19 -23.79 -3.83
N VAL A 104 13.26 -22.99 -3.70
CA VAL A 104 14.30 -22.75 -4.71
C VAL A 104 15.00 -24.02 -5.23
N GLU A 105 14.88 -25.15 -4.53
CA GLU A 105 15.48 -26.43 -4.89
C GLU A 105 14.56 -27.28 -5.80
N ASN A 106 13.26 -26.96 -5.89
CA ASN A 106 12.29 -27.56 -6.81
C ASN A 106 11.95 -26.64 -7.99
N ARG A 107 12.90 -26.47 -8.90
CA ARG A 107 12.88 -25.47 -9.99
C ARG A 107 11.65 -25.54 -10.92
N ILE A 108 11.00 -26.70 -11.09
CA ILE A 108 9.83 -26.83 -11.97
C ILE A 108 8.57 -26.21 -11.35
N GLY A 109 8.25 -26.56 -10.10
CA GLY A 109 7.16 -25.92 -9.35
C GLY A 109 7.44 -24.44 -9.09
N PHE A 110 8.71 -24.11 -8.83
CA PHE A 110 9.21 -22.77 -8.59
C PHE A 110 9.07 -21.78 -9.77
N THR A 111 9.07 -22.26 -11.02
CA THR A 111 9.11 -21.37 -12.21
C THR A 111 7.80 -21.35 -13.01
N HIS A 112 6.87 -22.28 -12.76
CA HIS A 112 5.68 -22.48 -13.63
C HIS A 112 4.33 -22.46 -12.90
N ASN A 113 4.30 -22.23 -11.59
CA ASN A 113 3.03 -22.14 -10.85
C ASN A 113 3.06 -20.89 -9.97
N VAL A 114 2.56 -19.78 -10.52
CA VAL A 114 2.61 -18.44 -9.92
C VAL A 114 1.46 -18.21 -8.91
N ASP A 115 0.36 -18.96 -9.04
CA ASP A 115 -0.81 -18.98 -8.15
C ASP A 115 -0.63 -19.88 -6.90
N GLN A 116 0.45 -19.65 -6.14
CA GLN A 116 0.79 -20.53 -5.02
C GLN A 116 1.11 -19.77 -3.75
N VAL A 117 0.59 -20.21 -2.62
CA VAL A 117 0.94 -19.68 -1.29
C VAL A 117 1.43 -20.84 -0.41
N SER A 118 2.49 -20.59 0.37
CA SER A 118 2.89 -21.53 1.42
C SER A 118 2.01 -21.31 2.65
N TYR A 119 1.53 -22.40 3.24
CA TYR A 119 0.72 -22.39 4.45
C TYR A 119 1.13 -23.49 5.42
N ALA A 120 0.80 -23.29 6.70
CA ALA A 120 0.97 -24.28 7.75
C ALA A 120 -0.38 -24.54 8.43
N PHE A 121 -0.67 -25.81 8.70
CA PHE A 121 -1.80 -26.25 9.50
C PHE A 121 -1.35 -26.89 10.81
N GLY A 122 -2.21 -26.80 11.81
CA GLY A 122 -2.05 -27.47 13.09
C GLY A 122 -3.32 -27.29 13.91
N HIS A 123 -3.65 -28.26 14.75
CA HIS A 123 -4.81 -28.15 15.63
C HIS A 123 -4.43 -28.43 17.08
N ARG A 124 -5.17 -27.84 18.02
CA ARG A 124 -4.99 -28.04 19.46
C ARG A 124 -6.31 -27.92 20.20
N LYS A 125 -6.34 -28.51 21.38
CA LYS A 125 -7.40 -28.21 22.36
C LYS A 125 -7.18 -26.87 23.03
N ILE A 126 -8.25 -26.11 23.17
CA ILE A 126 -8.34 -24.84 23.90
C ILE A 126 -9.45 -24.93 24.94
N ARG A 127 -9.38 -24.06 25.96
CA ARG A 127 -10.37 -24.01 27.03
C ARG A 127 -10.83 -22.58 27.29
N SER A 128 -12.11 -22.43 27.56
CA SER A 128 -12.72 -21.19 28.04
C SER A 128 -12.43 -20.97 29.53
N ASN A 129 -12.78 -19.78 30.03
CA ASN A 129 -12.67 -19.43 31.45
C ASN A 129 -13.62 -20.26 32.35
N ASP A 130 -14.73 -20.77 31.82
CA ASP A 130 -15.67 -21.67 32.52
C ASP A 130 -15.34 -23.17 32.34
N GLY A 131 -14.25 -23.51 31.62
CA GLY A 131 -13.73 -24.86 31.49
C GLY A 131 -14.31 -25.69 30.34
N GLN A 132 -15.06 -25.08 29.42
CA GLN A 132 -15.46 -25.72 28.17
C GLN A 132 -14.24 -25.96 27.29
N GLU A 133 -14.16 -27.14 26.69
CA GLU A 133 -13.04 -27.54 25.83
C GLU A 133 -13.51 -27.65 24.38
N GLN A 134 -12.76 -27.05 23.46
CA GLN A 134 -13.01 -27.12 22.02
C GLN A 134 -11.70 -27.33 21.26
N GLU A 135 -11.80 -27.87 20.06
CA GLU A 135 -10.68 -27.96 19.12
C GLU A 135 -10.50 -26.61 18.43
N LEU A 136 -9.26 -26.16 18.27
CA LEU A 136 -8.87 -24.99 17.49
C LEU A 136 -7.97 -25.46 16.35
N LEU A 137 -8.38 -25.20 15.11
CA LEU A 137 -7.54 -25.33 13.93
C LEU A 137 -6.91 -23.97 13.60
N ILE A 138 -5.59 -23.96 13.43
CA ILE A 138 -4.83 -22.78 13.02
C ILE A 138 -4.31 -23.00 11.60
N MET A 139 -4.61 -22.06 10.71
CA MET A 139 -4.06 -21.98 9.36
C MET A 139 -3.30 -20.68 9.21
N MET A 140 -1.98 -20.78 9.00
CA MET A 140 -1.14 -19.63 8.69
C MET A 140 -0.79 -19.64 7.20
N LEU A 141 -1.00 -18.51 6.52
CA LEU A 141 -0.58 -18.27 5.14
C LEU A 141 0.61 -17.31 5.13
N ARG A 142 1.72 -17.75 4.54
CA ARG A 142 2.95 -16.96 4.42
C ARG A 142 2.79 -15.89 3.33
N GLY A 143 3.39 -14.73 3.53
CA GLY A 143 3.65 -13.81 2.42
C GLY A 143 4.70 -14.32 1.43
N THR A 144 5.12 -13.45 0.53
CA THR A 144 5.99 -13.80 -0.60
C THR A 144 7.37 -14.27 -0.13
N SER A 145 7.89 -15.36 -0.71
CA SER A 145 9.30 -15.73 -0.58
C SER A 145 10.21 -14.95 -1.54
N ASP A 146 11.51 -15.26 -1.59
CA ASP A 146 12.47 -14.70 -2.59
C ASP A 146 12.18 -15.23 -4.03
N THR A 147 10.91 -15.29 -4.46
CA THR A 147 10.44 -16.14 -5.56
C THR A 147 9.43 -15.45 -6.48
N ALA A 148 9.12 -16.11 -7.59
CA ALA A 148 8.12 -15.75 -8.61
C ALA A 148 6.67 -15.61 -8.10
N GLU A 149 6.39 -15.86 -6.81
CA GLU A 149 5.04 -15.77 -6.22
C GLU A 149 4.43 -14.36 -6.32
N TRP A 150 5.26 -13.32 -6.46
CA TRP A 150 4.81 -11.95 -6.67
C TRP A 150 4.21 -11.71 -8.07
N LEU A 151 4.45 -12.61 -9.05
CA LEU A 151 3.87 -12.50 -10.39
C LEU A 151 2.34 -12.55 -10.35
N SER A 152 1.74 -13.43 -9.54
CA SER A 152 0.27 -13.50 -9.37
C SER A 152 -0.35 -12.22 -8.78
N ASN A 153 0.45 -11.34 -8.15
CA ASN A 153 -0.05 -10.04 -7.69
C ASN A 153 -0.32 -9.09 -8.88
N SER A 154 0.23 -9.40 -10.07
CA SER A 154 -0.09 -8.72 -11.32
C SER A 154 -1.30 -9.32 -12.03
N GLU A 155 -1.77 -10.50 -11.61
CA GLU A 155 -2.84 -11.26 -12.26
C GLU A 155 -4.23 -10.87 -11.71
N VAL A 156 -4.61 -9.62 -11.94
CA VAL A 156 -5.88 -9.06 -11.48
C VAL A 156 -7.07 -9.69 -12.22
N ALA A 157 -6.94 -9.90 -13.53
CA ALA A 157 -8.03 -10.34 -14.42
C ALA A 157 -7.53 -11.02 -15.71
N ASP A 158 -6.42 -11.75 -15.63
CA ASP A 158 -5.72 -12.35 -16.78
C ASP A 158 -6.63 -13.22 -17.67
N SER A 159 -7.56 -13.99 -17.10
CA SER A 159 -8.47 -14.85 -17.89
C SER A 159 -9.40 -14.07 -18.82
N ILE A 160 -9.62 -12.79 -18.54
CA ILE A 160 -10.47 -11.88 -19.32
C ILE A 160 -9.69 -10.66 -19.80
N CYS A 161 -8.36 -10.76 -19.90
CA CYS A 161 -7.49 -9.66 -20.35
C CYS A 161 -7.91 -9.04 -21.71
N ASP A 162 -8.62 -9.82 -22.54
CA ASP A 162 -9.13 -9.46 -23.86
C ASP A 162 -10.66 -9.31 -23.89
N GLY A 163 -11.29 -9.41 -22.73
CA GLY A 163 -12.71 -9.65 -22.57
C GLY A 163 -13.48 -8.49 -21.92
N ASP A 164 -14.65 -8.85 -21.39
CA ASP A 164 -15.56 -7.94 -20.71
C ASP A 164 -15.30 -7.94 -19.20
N PHE A 165 -14.79 -6.81 -18.71
CA PHE A 165 -14.47 -6.58 -17.30
C PHE A 165 -15.69 -6.28 -16.42
N SER A 166 -16.90 -6.11 -16.98
CA SER A 166 -18.12 -5.74 -16.23
C SER A 166 -18.54 -6.76 -15.17
N LYS A 167 -18.03 -8.00 -15.27
CA LYS A 167 -18.30 -9.10 -14.34
C LYS A 167 -17.12 -9.41 -13.41
N LEU A 168 -16.02 -8.65 -13.49
CA LEU A 168 -14.89 -8.85 -12.59
C LEU A 168 -15.31 -8.51 -11.16
N GLN A 169 -15.30 -9.53 -10.29
CA GLN A 169 -15.67 -9.38 -8.88
C GLN A 169 -14.49 -9.57 -7.92
N TYR A 170 -13.44 -10.24 -8.38
CA TYR A 170 -12.32 -10.67 -7.54
C TYR A 170 -11.03 -10.43 -8.28
N HIS A 171 -9.97 -10.16 -7.53
CA HIS A 171 -8.62 -10.30 -8.03
C HIS A 171 -8.38 -11.79 -8.33
N GLU A 172 -8.14 -12.10 -9.60
CA GLU A 172 -8.13 -13.48 -10.10
C GLU A 172 -7.07 -14.35 -9.41
N GLY A 173 -5.80 -13.93 -9.40
CA GLY A 173 -4.72 -14.71 -8.79
C GLY A 173 -4.95 -15.01 -7.30
N PHE A 174 -5.45 -14.04 -6.52
CA PHE A 174 -5.80 -14.26 -5.12
C PHE A 174 -7.00 -15.20 -4.95
N TYR A 175 -8.04 -15.09 -5.79
CA TYR A 175 -9.20 -15.98 -5.74
C TYR A 175 -8.86 -17.43 -6.09
N LEU A 176 -8.05 -17.65 -7.14
CA LEU A 176 -7.59 -18.98 -7.54
C LEU A 176 -6.74 -19.63 -6.45
N THR A 177 -5.80 -18.85 -5.89
CA THR A 177 -4.92 -19.30 -4.79
C THR A 177 -5.74 -19.62 -3.52
N ALA A 178 -6.69 -18.76 -3.14
CA ALA A 178 -7.55 -18.98 -1.99
C ALA A 178 -8.46 -20.21 -2.18
N SER A 179 -9.03 -20.39 -3.37
CA SER A 179 -9.84 -21.56 -3.71
C SER A 179 -9.05 -22.86 -3.59
N LYS A 180 -7.76 -22.84 -3.97
CA LYS A 180 -6.86 -23.98 -3.76
C LYS A 180 -6.60 -24.22 -2.28
N ALA A 181 -6.21 -23.18 -1.54
CA ALA A 181 -5.94 -23.25 -0.12
C ALA A 181 -7.14 -23.78 0.68
N PHE A 182 -8.37 -23.44 0.26
CA PHE A 182 -9.60 -23.96 0.86
C PHE A 182 -9.78 -25.46 0.64
N ARG A 183 -9.47 -25.98 -0.55
CA ARG A 183 -9.50 -27.42 -0.82
C ARG A 183 -8.47 -28.15 0.03
N ASP A 184 -7.27 -27.59 0.16
CA ASP A 184 -6.20 -28.17 0.97
C ASP A 184 -6.57 -28.16 2.47
N LEU A 185 -7.25 -27.10 2.94
CA LEU A 185 -7.82 -27.05 4.30
C LEU A 185 -8.88 -28.15 4.52
N LYS A 186 -9.79 -28.38 3.56
CA LYS A 186 -10.77 -29.48 3.63
C LYS A 186 -10.07 -30.84 3.72
N THR A 187 -9.03 -31.06 2.90
CA THR A 187 -8.22 -32.28 2.95
C THR A 187 -7.53 -32.47 4.29
N TYR A 188 -6.97 -31.42 4.87
CA TYR A 188 -6.36 -31.48 6.20
C TYR A 188 -7.39 -31.86 7.29
N VAL A 189 -8.55 -31.19 7.29
CA VAL A 189 -9.65 -31.48 8.21
C VAL A 189 -10.10 -32.94 8.13
N GLU A 190 -10.27 -33.46 6.92
CA GLU A 190 -10.65 -34.86 6.68
C GLU A 190 -9.57 -35.84 7.14
N ALA A 191 -8.29 -35.58 6.82
CA ALA A 191 -7.17 -36.45 7.15
C ALA A 191 -6.98 -36.61 8.67
N HIS A 192 -7.27 -35.54 9.43
CA HIS A 192 -7.07 -35.49 10.87
C HIS A 192 -8.37 -35.62 11.69
N ASN A 193 -9.51 -35.87 11.02
CA ASN A 193 -10.83 -36.05 11.64
C ASN A 193 -11.23 -34.88 12.57
N VAL A 194 -10.92 -33.65 12.18
CA VAL A 194 -11.30 -32.45 12.95
C VAL A 194 -12.80 -32.19 12.74
N ASP A 195 -13.60 -32.28 13.80
CA ASP A 195 -15.04 -31.96 13.71
C ASP A 195 -15.27 -30.45 13.65
N MET A 196 -15.21 -29.91 12.43
CA MET A 196 -15.41 -28.49 12.18
C MET A 196 -16.83 -27.99 12.51
N SER A 197 -17.81 -28.86 12.77
CA SER A 197 -19.13 -28.43 13.27
C SER A 197 -19.09 -27.94 14.73
N GLN A 198 -18.02 -28.28 15.46
CA GLN A 198 -17.78 -27.88 16.84
C GLN A 198 -16.49 -27.06 17.01
N ALA A 199 -15.48 -27.31 16.16
CA ALA A 199 -14.18 -26.67 16.28
C ALA A 199 -14.22 -25.15 15.99
N LYS A 200 -13.17 -24.46 16.43
CA LYS A 200 -12.86 -23.07 16.10
C LYS A 200 -11.83 -23.04 14.98
N LEU A 201 -11.92 -22.05 14.09
CA LEU A 201 -10.97 -21.85 13.00
C LEU A 201 -10.28 -20.49 13.15
N TRP A 202 -8.96 -20.47 13.03
CA TRP A 202 -8.16 -19.25 13.00
C TRP A 202 -7.31 -19.21 11.74
N VAL A 203 -7.65 -18.29 10.83
CA VAL A 203 -6.92 -18.06 9.57
C VAL A 203 -6.13 -16.76 9.70
N ILE A 204 -4.83 -16.84 9.46
CA ILE A 204 -3.92 -15.70 9.62
C ILE A 204 -2.98 -15.57 8.42
N GLY A 205 -2.64 -14.34 8.04
CA GLY A 205 -1.70 -14.12 6.95
C GLY A 205 -1.09 -12.71 6.94
N HIS A 206 0.12 -12.60 6.38
CA HIS A 206 0.82 -11.33 6.16
C HIS A 206 1.11 -11.13 4.66
N SER A 207 1.09 -9.87 4.18
CA SER A 207 1.41 -9.49 2.79
C SER A 207 0.56 -10.26 1.78
N ARG A 208 1.16 -10.94 0.80
CA ARG A 208 0.43 -11.83 -0.12
C ARG A 208 -0.40 -12.91 0.60
N GLY A 209 0.12 -13.47 1.69
CA GLY A 209 -0.61 -14.43 2.52
C GLY A 209 -1.83 -13.80 3.18
N ALA A 210 -1.79 -12.50 3.48
CA ALA A 210 -2.93 -11.73 3.99
C ALA A 210 -4.03 -11.53 2.94
N ALA A 211 -3.66 -11.23 1.70
CA ALA A 211 -4.62 -11.13 0.58
C ALA A 211 -5.34 -12.47 0.35
N VAL A 212 -4.59 -13.57 0.31
CA VAL A 212 -5.18 -14.91 0.18
C VAL A 212 -6.01 -15.27 1.41
N ALA A 213 -5.56 -14.96 2.63
CA ALA A 213 -6.32 -15.17 3.87
C ALA A 213 -7.65 -14.42 3.87
N ASN A 214 -7.66 -13.15 3.44
CA ASN A 214 -8.87 -12.34 3.32
C ASN A 214 -9.88 -12.97 2.35
N MET A 215 -9.43 -13.33 1.15
CA MET A 215 -10.26 -13.98 0.15
C MET A 215 -10.75 -15.37 0.60
N LEU A 216 -9.86 -16.18 1.19
CA LEU A 216 -10.19 -17.48 1.74
C LEU A 216 -11.26 -17.37 2.84
N ALA A 217 -11.15 -16.38 3.71
CA ALA A 217 -12.12 -16.15 4.77
C ALA A 217 -13.52 -15.85 4.19
N ALA A 218 -13.59 -14.95 3.20
CA ALA A 218 -14.85 -14.68 2.50
C ALA A 218 -15.44 -15.94 1.83
N ILE A 219 -14.60 -16.77 1.20
CA ILE A 219 -15.02 -18.06 0.63
C ILE A 219 -15.58 -18.99 1.72
N ILE A 220 -14.97 -19.04 2.91
CA ILE A 220 -15.42 -19.90 4.01
C ILE A 220 -16.76 -19.41 4.60
N ASP A 221 -16.92 -18.09 4.77
CA ASP A 221 -18.17 -17.51 5.28
C ASP A 221 -19.35 -17.73 4.32
N GLU A 222 -19.08 -17.88 3.02
CA GLU A 222 -20.09 -18.16 1.99
C GLU A 222 -20.29 -19.66 1.73
N ASP A 223 -19.21 -20.44 1.65
CA ASP A 223 -19.21 -21.90 1.49
C ASP A 223 -19.03 -22.59 2.85
N THR A 224 -20.14 -22.78 3.56
CA THR A 224 -20.16 -23.43 4.87
C THR A 224 -19.96 -24.95 4.80
N THR A 225 -19.57 -25.54 3.65
CA THR A 225 -19.33 -27.00 3.54
C THR A 225 -18.14 -27.47 4.36
N LEU A 226 -17.26 -26.58 4.81
CA LEU A 226 -16.24 -26.90 5.81
C LEU A 226 -16.85 -27.25 7.17
N GLY A 227 -18.09 -26.85 7.46
CA GLY A 227 -18.79 -27.10 8.73
C GLY A 227 -18.57 -26.03 9.80
N VAL A 228 -17.75 -25.01 9.52
CA VAL A 228 -17.56 -23.84 10.38
C VAL A 228 -18.50 -22.71 9.99
N THR A 229 -18.94 -21.93 10.97
CA THR A 229 -19.79 -20.75 10.83
C THR A 229 -19.06 -19.52 11.36
N GLN A 230 -19.49 -18.32 10.95
CA GLN A 230 -18.85 -17.06 11.31
C GLN A 230 -18.54 -16.93 12.81
N ASP A 231 -19.46 -17.30 13.69
CA ASP A 231 -19.32 -17.22 15.17
C ASP A 231 -18.19 -18.10 15.76
N ARG A 232 -17.59 -18.95 14.94
CA ARG A 232 -16.48 -19.85 15.31
C ARG A 232 -15.25 -19.65 14.42
N PHE A 233 -15.25 -18.65 13.56
CA PHE A 233 -14.20 -18.41 12.59
C PHE A 233 -13.60 -17.02 12.78
N TYR A 234 -12.27 -16.95 12.92
CA TYR A 234 -11.51 -15.73 13.17
C TYR A 234 -10.49 -15.54 12.06
N ALA A 235 -10.52 -14.40 11.37
CA ALA A 235 -9.57 -14.09 10.31
C ALA A 235 -8.82 -12.78 10.61
N TYR A 236 -7.49 -12.87 10.66
CA TYR A 236 -6.61 -11.72 10.92
C TYR A 236 -5.58 -11.61 9.80
N THR A 237 -5.59 -10.48 9.10
CA THR A 237 -4.73 -10.24 7.96
C THR A 237 -3.87 -9.01 8.23
N PHE A 238 -2.62 -9.03 7.77
CA PHE A 238 -1.66 -7.95 7.99
C PHE A 238 -1.08 -7.52 6.65
N SER A 239 -1.18 -6.24 6.30
CA SER A 239 -0.79 -5.77 4.96
C SER A 239 -1.55 -6.47 3.81
N ALA A 240 -2.86 -6.70 3.94
CA ALA A 240 -3.64 -7.27 2.85
C ALA A 240 -3.79 -6.29 1.67
N SER A 241 -3.44 -6.76 0.47
CA SER A 241 -3.85 -6.13 -0.80
C SER A 241 -5.37 -6.15 -0.96
N ARG A 242 -5.90 -5.34 -1.87
CA ARG A 242 -7.33 -5.32 -2.18
C ARG A 242 -7.68 -6.49 -3.09
N VAL A 243 -8.68 -7.28 -2.71
CA VAL A 243 -8.95 -8.60 -3.32
C VAL A 243 -10.30 -8.71 -4.03
N THR A 244 -11.18 -7.72 -3.89
CA THR A 244 -12.53 -7.77 -4.47
C THR A 244 -12.98 -6.43 -5.04
N LEU A 245 -13.86 -6.45 -6.04
CA LEU A 245 -14.62 -5.30 -6.54
C LEU A 245 -16.09 -5.35 -6.11
N ARG A 246 -16.45 -6.29 -5.24
CA ARG A 246 -17.81 -6.43 -4.72
C ARG A 246 -18.19 -5.24 -3.87
N LYS A 247 -19.47 -4.86 -3.93
CA LYS A 247 -20.03 -3.74 -3.14
C LYS A 247 -20.44 -4.13 -1.73
N ASP A 248 -20.63 -5.42 -1.47
CA ASP A 248 -21.00 -6.00 -0.19
C ASP A 248 -19.78 -6.51 0.61
N TYR A 249 -18.57 -6.03 0.29
CA TYR A 249 -17.31 -6.43 0.93
C TYR A 249 -17.30 -6.26 2.47
N ASN A 250 -18.08 -5.30 2.97
CA ASN A 250 -18.23 -4.98 4.39
C ASN A 250 -19.57 -5.47 4.98
N ALA A 251 -20.26 -6.40 4.31
CA ALA A 251 -21.49 -6.99 4.85
C ALA A 251 -21.23 -7.69 6.19
N ALA A 252 -22.25 -7.77 7.04
CA ALA A 252 -22.15 -8.36 8.38
C ALA A 252 -21.60 -9.80 8.37
N GLN A 253 -21.81 -10.56 7.30
CA GLN A 253 -21.27 -11.92 7.10
C GLN A 253 -19.74 -11.99 7.03
N PHE A 254 -19.05 -10.86 6.87
CA PHE A 254 -17.59 -10.76 6.82
C PHE A 254 -16.99 -10.04 8.04
N SER A 255 -17.79 -9.77 9.08
CA SER A 255 -17.37 -8.98 10.25
C SER A 255 -16.36 -9.66 11.17
N ASN A 256 -16.08 -10.95 10.95
CA ASN A 256 -15.03 -11.76 11.55
C ASN A 256 -13.65 -11.63 10.87
N ILE A 257 -13.56 -10.83 9.80
CA ILE A 257 -12.33 -10.58 9.04
C ILE A 257 -11.78 -9.20 9.41
N PHE A 258 -10.59 -9.19 10.01
CA PHE A 258 -9.88 -7.98 10.41
C PHE A 258 -8.60 -7.80 9.59
N ASN A 259 -8.45 -6.64 8.93
CA ASN A 259 -7.27 -6.31 8.14
C ASN A 259 -6.50 -5.20 8.83
N VAL A 260 -5.33 -5.52 9.40
CA VAL A 260 -4.45 -4.56 10.05
C VAL A 260 -3.47 -3.99 9.02
N LEU A 261 -3.49 -2.67 8.84
CA LEU A 261 -2.78 -1.95 7.80
C LEU A 261 -1.84 -0.91 8.41
N ASN A 262 -0.64 -0.77 7.86
CA ASN A 262 0.23 0.35 8.12
C ASN A 262 -0.04 1.45 7.08
N PRO A 263 -0.41 2.69 7.46
CA PRO A 263 -0.70 3.77 6.50
C PRO A 263 0.43 4.07 5.50
N GLU A 264 1.68 3.80 5.92
CA GLU A 264 2.91 4.02 5.15
C GLU A 264 3.23 2.85 4.20
N ASP A 265 2.57 1.71 4.36
CA ASP A 265 2.79 0.53 3.53
C ASP A 265 2.03 0.65 2.21
N TYR A 266 2.73 0.42 1.11
CA TYR A 266 2.17 0.55 -0.24
C TYR A 266 1.46 -0.72 -0.72
N ILE A 267 1.73 -1.89 -0.13
CA ILE A 267 1.13 -3.16 -0.58
C ILE A 267 -0.40 -3.17 -0.38
N PRO A 268 -0.95 -2.64 0.72
CA PRO A 268 -2.39 -2.45 0.87
C PRO A 268 -3.02 -1.48 -0.12
N ARG A 269 -2.22 -0.69 -0.83
CA ARG A 269 -2.68 0.27 -1.86
C ARG A 269 -2.86 -0.36 -3.23
N LEU A 270 -2.53 -1.65 -3.37
CA LEU A 270 -2.56 -2.37 -4.64
C LEU A 270 -3.65 -3.46 -4.64
N PRO A 271 -4.46 -3.58 -5.70
CA PRO A 271 -4.69 -2.56 -6.73
C PRO A 271 -5.27 -1.24 -6.16
N PRO A 272 -5.25 -0.13 -6.90
CA PRO A 272 -5.68 1.19 -6.40
C PRO A 272 -7.14 1.22 -5.92
N TYR A 273 -7.41 2.00 -4.88
CA TYR A 273 -8.76 2.21 -4.34
C TYR A 273 -9.75 2.73 -5.39
N GLY A 274 -9.26 3.61 -6.28
CA GLY A 274 -10.02 4.25 -7.35
C GLY A 274 -10.62 3.28 -8.37
N TRP A 275 -10.15 2.04 -8.44
CA TRP A 275 -10.74 0.99 -9.29
C TRP A 275 -12.04 0.42 -8.72
N GLY A 276 -12.42 0.84 -7.50
CA GLY A 276 -13.49 0.19 -6.74
C GLY A 276 -13.03 -1.10 -6.04
N THR A 277 -11.72 -1.37 -6.00
CA THR A 277 -11.18 -2.54 -5.30
C THR A 277 -11.22 -2.34 -3.78
N ARG A 278 -11.50 -3.40 -3.02
CA ARG A 278 -11.69 -3.41 -1.57
C ARG A 278 -11.15 -4.70 -0.96
N ARG A 279 -11.10 -4.76 0.37
CA ARG A 279 -10.87 -5.98 1.17
C ARG A 279 -12.17 -6.40 1.83
N PHE A 280 -12.38 -7.69 2.07
CA PHE A 280 -13.51 -8.12 2.89
C PHE A 280 -13.29 -7.77 4.36
N GLY A 281 -14.37 -7.48 5.07
CA GLY A 281 -14.35 -7.22 6.51
C GLY A 281 -13.97 -5.78 6.90
N THR A 282 -13.25 -5.66 8.01
CA THR A 282 -12.94 -4.38 8.66
C THR A 282 -11.46 -4.05 8.53
N ASP A 283 -11.16 -2.87 7.97
CA ASP A 283 -9.80 -2.33 7.93
C ASP A 283 -9.50 -1.58 9.24
N LEU A 284 -8.34 -1.88 9.84
CA LEU A 284 -7.82 -1.31 11.07
C LEU A 284 -6.44 -0.72 10.79
N TYR A 285 -6.16 0.49 11.26
CA TYR A 285 -4.94 1.21 10.90
C TYR A 285 -3.99 1.37 12.07
N LEU A 286 -2.75 0.94 11.88
CA LEU A 286 -1.67 1.21 12.83
C LEU A 286 -1.35 2.70 12.87
N PRO A 287 -0.95 3.25 14.03
CA PRO A 287 -0.56 4.64 14.11
C PRO A 287 0.59 5.00 13.17
N SER A 288 0.45 6.16 12.52
CA SER A 288 1.51 6.77 11.71
C SER A 288 1.69 8.22 12.11
N ILE A 289 2.85 8.77 11.77
CA ILE A 289 3.16 10.19 12.01
C ILE A 289 2.19 11.15 11.30
N ALA A 290 1.47 10.70 10.27
CA ALA A 290 0.58 11.51 9.44
C ALA A 290 -0.93 11.30 9.72
N THR A 291 -1.31 10.44 10.66
CA THR A 291 -2.75 10.10 10.90
C THR A 291 -3.09 9.87 12.37
N ARG A 292 -2.14 9.44 13.20
CA ARG A 292 -2.29 9.17 14.65
C ARG A 292 -0.99 9.55 15.36
N TYR A 293 -0.60 10.82 15.25
CA TYR A 293 0.68 11.33 15.72
C TYR A 293 0.90 11.04 17.20
N ALA A 294 -0.08 11.30 18.07
CA ALA A 294 0.08 11.12 19.52
C ALA A 294 0.38 9.65 19.89
N ASP A 295 -0.36 8.72 19.30
CA ASP A 295 -0.16 7.28 19.50
C ASP A 295 1.19 6.81 18.93
N TYR A 296 1.54 7.23 17.72
CA TYR A 296 2.81 6.92 17.07
C TYR A 296 4.00 7.37 17.93
N ARG A 297 3.92 8.60 18.49
CA ARG A 297 4.94 9.16 19.36
C ARG A 297 5.08 8.40 20.68
N THR A 298 3.99 7.83 21.19
CA THR A 298 3.98 7.09 22.46
C THR A 298 4.93 5.88 22.43
N TYR A 299 5.06 5.20 21.30
CA TYR A 299 5.89 4.00 21.19
C TYR A 299 7.17 4.12 20.37
N LEU A 300 7.44 5.27 19.73
CA LEU A 300 8.49 5.37 18.70
C LEU A 300 9.88 4.96 19.19
N ASP A 301 10.29 5.41 20.38
CA ASP A 301 11.63 5.13 20.91
C ASP A 301 11.86 3.63 21.15
N ASP A 302 10.85 2.95 21.70
CA ASP A 302 10.89 1.50 21.87
C ASP A 302 10.90 0.79 20.51
N PHE A 303 10.07 1.24 19.57
CA PHE A 303 10.04 0.66 18.23
C PHE A 303 11.40 0.73 17.55
N LEU A 304 12.03 1.92 17.47
CA LEU A 304 13.34 2.09 16.85
C LEU A 304 14.42 1.28 17.55
N THR A 305 14.39 1.26 18.89
CA THR A 305 15.36 0.50 19.69
C THR A 305 15.24 -0.99 19.44
N ILE A 306 14.04 -1.56 19.52
CA ILE A 306 13.82 -3.00 19.37
C ILE A 306 14.00 -3.42 17.91
N PHE A 307 13.54 -2.62 16.94
CA PHE A 307 13.73 -2.89 15.52
C PHE A 307 15.21 -3.00 15.18
N LYS A 308 16.04 -2.08 15.67
CA LYS A 308 17.50 -2.15 15.48
C LYS A 308 18.12 -3.38 16.14
N GLN A 309 17.61 -3.81 17.29
CA GLN A 309 18.07 -5.03 17.96
C GLN A 309 17.73 -6.29 17.16
N TRP A 310 16.53 -6.37 16.57
CA TRP A 310 16.07 -7.55 15.82
C TRP A 310 16.69 -7.64 14.43
N THR A 311 16.81 -6.50 13.75
CA THR A 311 17.25 -6.46 12.34
C THR A 311 18.71 -6.09 12.17
N HIS A 312 19.39 -5.64 13.24
CA HIS A 312 20.74 -5.08 13.20
C HIS A 312 20.91 -3.86 12.27
N THR A 313 19.82 -3.21 11.88
CA THR A 313 19.80 -2.04 10.99
C THR A 313 18.80 -1.01 11.53
N ASP A 314 19.07 0.28 11.31
CA ASP A 314 18.12 1.33 11.65
C ASP A 314 16.87 1.23 10.75
N PHE A 315 15.70 1.55 11.29
CA PHE A 315 14.45 1.52 10.51
C PHE A 315 14.46 2.64 9.46
N PRO A 316 14.36 2.33 8.16
CA PRO A 316 14.19 3.34 7.13
C PRO A 316 12.73 3.78 7.14
N ALA A 317 12.39 4.71 8.02
CA ALA A 317 11.02 5.17 8.16
C ALA A 317 10.58 5.93 6.91
N PHE A 318 9.35 5.68 6.46
CA PHE A 318 8.65 6.79 5.84
C PHE A 318 8.44 7.88 6.87
N HIS A 319 8.42 9.11 6.39
CA HIS A 319 8.19 10.29 7.22
C HIS A 319 6.73 10.74 7.08
N GLY A 320 5.81 9.77 6.98
CA GLY A 320 4.39 9.95 6.65
C GLY A 320 3.93 9.10 5.46
N ASN A 321 2.63 9.09 5.18
CA ASN A 321 2.02 8.30 4.10
C ASN A 321 1.98 9.02 2.73
N ALA A 322 2.55 10.22 2.61
CA ALA A 322 2.42 11.05 1.42
C ALA A 322 3.02 10.43 0.15
N GLN A 323 4.21 9.83 0.23
CA GLN A 323 4.83 9.13 -0.90
C GLN A 323 3.99 7.93 -1.35
N THR A 324 3.40 7.21 -0.40
CA THR A 324 2.52 6.07 -0.67
C THR A 324 1.21 6.51 -1.33
N ASN A 325 0.62 7.62 -0.87
CA ASN A 325 -0.56 8.22 -1.49
C ASN A 325 -0.25 8.67 -2.94
N MET A 326 0.93 9.25 -3.16
CA MET A 326 1.40 9.64 -4.49
C MET A 326 1.54 8.44 -5.44
N LEU A 327 2.12 7.33 -4.97
CA LEU A 327 2.22 6.11 -5.77
C LEU A 327 0.84 5.60 -6.21
N GLU A 328 -0.12 5.54 -5.29
CA GLU A 328 -1.49 5.09 -5.60
C GLU A 328 -2.19 6.03 -6.60
N GLY A 329 -2.01 7.35 -6.46
CA GLY A 329 -2.49 8.33 -7.42
C GLY A 329 -1.85 8.18 -8.80
N ILE A 330 -0.53 7.99 -8.86
CA ILE A 330 0.21 7.72 -10.12
C ILE A 330 -0.36 6.50 -10.83
N LEU A 331 -0.65 5.44 -10.09
CA LEU A 331 -1.25 4.21 -10.63
C LEU A 331 -2.65 4.45 -11.16
N TYR A 332 -3.48 5.18 -10.41
CA TYR A 332 -4.83 5.50 -10.84
C TYR A 332 -4.84 6.35 -12.11
N ASP A 333 -3.93 7.32 -12.21
CA ASP A 333 -3.73 8.13 -13.42
C ASP A 333 -3.25 7.28 -14.62
N LEU A 334 -2.39 6.29 -14.38
CA LEU A 334 -1.82 5.42 -15.43
C LEU A 334 -2.84 4.44 -16.00
N CYS A 335 -3.58 3.78 -15.12
CA CYS A 335 -4.59 2.79 -15.43
C CYS A 335 -5.78 3.01 -14.49
N PRO A 336 -6.84 3.72 -14.92
CA PRO A 336 -7.98 4.07 -14.05
C PRO A 336 -8.84 2.88 -13.63
N ASP A 337 -8.72 1.75 -14.31
CA ASP A 337 -9.41 0.51 -13.97
C ASP A 337 -8.63 -0.71 -14.52
N ALA A 338 -9.15 -1.90 -14.21
CA ALA A 338 -8.58 -3.15 -14.69
C ALA A 338 -8.57 -3.23 -16.23
N ALA A 339 -9.60 -2.72 -16.92
CA ALA A 339 -9.63 -2.73 -18.38
C ALA A 339 -8.47 -1.91 -18.95
N HIS A 340 -8.19 -0.72 -18.42
CA HIS A 340 -7.03 0.09 -18.83
C HIS A 340 -5.70 -0.59 -18.50
N MET A 341 -5.58 -1.28 -17.36
CA MET A 341 -4.36 -2.03 -17.02
C MET A 341 -4.00 -3.05 -18.10
N TYR A 342 -4.98 -3.78 -18.63
CA TYR A 342 -4.75 -4.83 -19.63
C TYR A 342 -4.87 -4.35 -21.08
N GLN A 343 -5.75 -3.41 -21.39
CA GLN A 343 -6.12 -3.10 -22.77
C GLN A 343 -5.53 -1.81 -23.28
N HIS A 344 -5.06 -0.92 -22.39
CA HIS A 344 -4.53 0.38 -22.78
C HIS A 344 -3.02 0.33 -22.95
N LYS A 345 -2.55 0.49 -24.19
CA LYS A 345 -1.12 0.51 -24.50
C LYS A 345 -0.53 1.88 -24.22
N ARG A 346 0.55 1.91 -23.43
CA ARG A 346 1.28 3.12 -23.06
C ARG A 346 2.62 3.22 -23.77
N PHE A 347 3.08 4.44 -23.97
CA PHE A 347 4.38 4.72 -24.57
C PHE A 347 5.52 4.44 -23.58
N SER A 348 6.52 3.71 -24.08
CA SER A 348 7.83 3.60 -23.45
C SER A 348 8.94 3.76 -24.48
N HIS A 349 10.09 4.25 -24.05
CA HIS A 349 11.26 4.41 -24.94
C HIS A 349 11.79 3.07 -25.46
N ALA A 350 11.46 1.96 -24.81
CA ALA A 350 11.90 0.62 -25.20
C ALA A 350 10.82 -0.23 -25.88
N GLY A 351 9.59 0.26 -25.99
CA GLY A 351 8.47 -0.49 -26.58
C GLY A 351 7.11 0.15 -26.31
N THR A 352 6.06 -0.48 -26.81
CA THR A 352 4.69 -0.16 -26.42
C THR A 352 4.13 -1.32 -25.63
N LEU A 353 3.61 -1.05 -24.44
CA LEU A 353 3.16 -2.07 -23.50
C LEU A 353 2.02 -1.56 -22.63
N THR A 354 1.19 -2.49 -22.16
CA THR A 354 0.13 -2.21 -21.19
C THR A 354 0.74 -2.14 -19.79
N PHE A 355 0.00 -1.59 -18.81
CA PHE A 355 0.52 -1.58 -17.44
C PHE A 355 0.67 -3.01 -16.89
N ALA A 356 -0.22 -3.94 -17.26
CA ALA A 356 -0.09 -5.36 -16.91
C ALA A 356 1.27 -5.93 -17.35
N GLN A 357 1.64 -5.75 -18.63
CA GLN A 357 2.92 -6.22 -19.16
C GLN A 357 4.12 -5.56 -18.48
N TYR A 358 4.02 -4.26 -18.21
CA TYR A 358 5.07 -3.53 -17.49
C TYR A 358 5.21 -4.03 -16.06
N PHE A 359 4.09 -4.30 -15.39
CA PHE A 359 4.07 -4.77 -14.02
C PHE A 359 4.57 -6.22 -13.91
N THR A 360 4.25 -7.10 -14.86
CA THR A 360 4.86 -8.45 -14.95
C THR A 360 6.38 -8.38 -15.05
N LEU A 361 6.90 -7.50 -15.93
CA LEU A 361 8.34 -7.24 -16.05
C LEU A 361 8.96 -6.71 -14.74
N PHE A 362 8.23 -5.85 -14.03
CA PHE A 362 8.66 -5.30 -12.74
C PHE A 362 8.70 -6.40 -11.67
N THR A 363 7.68 -7.26 -11.63
CA THR A 363 7.59 -8.38 -10.69
C THR A 363 8.66 -9.45 -10.98
N ASP A 364 9.01 -9.67 -12.25
CA ASP A 364 10.14 -10.52 -12.65
C ASP A 364 11.46 -9.98 -12.12
N LEU A 365 11.67 -8.65 -12.15
CA LEU A 365 12.87 -8.02 -11.61
C LEU A 365 12.97 -8.20 -10.09
N ALA A 366 11.85 -8.07 -9.37
CA ALA A 366 11.79 -8.28 -7.93
C ALA A 366 12.14 -9.72 -7.51
N ALA A 367 11.99 -10.69 -8.41
CA ALA A 367 12.36 -12.08 -8.18
C ALA A 367 13.87 -12.38 -8.34
N VAL A 368 14.69 -11.41 -8.76
CA VAL A 368 16.14 -11.56 -8.98
C VAL A 368 16.94 -10.87 -7.86
N GLN A 369 17.90 -11.57 -7.24
CA GLN A 369 18.73 -11.03 -6.15
C GLN A 369 20.19 -10.78 -6.54
N GLY A 370 20.83 -9.77 -5.94
CA GLY A 370 22.28 -9.57 -5.98
C GLY A 370 22.82 -8.93 -7.29
N ARG A 371 23.98 -9.38 -7.78
CA ARG A 371 24.66 -8.78 -8.96
C ARG A 371 23.88 -8.92 -10.27
N GLU A 372 23.01 -9.93 -10.38
CA GLU A 372 22.13 -10.12 -11.54
C GLU A 372 20.99 -9.09 -11.55
N GLN A 373 20.50 -8.67 -10.37
CA GLN A 373 19.46 -7.65 -10.22
C GLN A 373 19.89 -6.30 -10.82
N ALA A 374 21.14 -5.87 -10.64
CA ALA A 374 21.62 -4.60 -11.19
C ALA A 374 21.67 -4.61 -12.74
N LEU A 375 22.03 -5.75 -13.35
CA LEU A 375 22.08 -5.93 -14.81
C LEU A 375 20.67 -5.99 -15.41
N GLU A 376 19.76 -6.73 -14.79
CA GLU A 376 18.36 -6.82 -15.22
C GLU A 376 17.59 -5.52 -14.92
N ALA A 377 17.86 -4.83 -13.81
CA ALA A 377 17.28 -3.52 -13.50
C ALA A 377 17.67 -2.47 -14.55
N THR A 378 18.91 -2.51 -15.04
CA THR A 378 19.35 -1.61 -16.13
C THR A 378 18.60 -1.90 -17.43
N LYS A 379 18.33 -3.18 -17.73
CA LYS A 379 17.50 -3.59 -18.89
C LYS A 379 16.02 -3.33 -18.69
N PHE A 380 15.53 -3.28 -17.46
CA PHE A 380 14.14 -2.96 -17.14
C PHE A 380 13.88 -1.45 -17.16
N ALA A 381 14.84 -0.64 -16.67
CA ALA A 381 14.71 0.81 -16.56
C ALA A 381 14.34 1.48 -17.90
N LYS A 382 14.82 0.96 -19.04
CA LYS A 382 14.44 1.46 -20.37
C LYS A 382 12.94 1.33 -20.67
N TYR A 383 12.24 0.34 -20.09
CA TYR A 383 10.80 0.18 -20.22
C TYR A 383 10.04 1.13 -19.29
N GLY A 384 10.62 1.51 -18.15
CA GLY A 384 10.04 2.52 -17.27
C GLY A 384 10.19 3.96 -17.80
N MET A 385 11.06 4.21 -18.78
CA MET A 385 11.21 5.54 -19.38
C MET A 385 10.02 5.87 -20.29
N GLY A 386 9.40 7.04 -20.09
CA GLY A 386 8.17 7.44 -20.77
C GLY A 386 7.04 7.56 -19.76
N THR A 387 5.87 7.01 -20.09
CA THR A 387 4.66 7.16 -19.26
C THR A 387 4.81 6.51 -17.88
N PHE A 388 5.56 5.41 -17.76
CA PHE A 388 5.78 4.70 -16.49
C PHE A 388 6.83 5.34 -15.57
N LYS A 389 7.41 6.48 -15.94
CA LYS A 389 8.60 7.03 -15.26
C LYS A 389 8.36 7.31 -13.78
N GLN A 390 7.26 7.97 -13.44
CA GLN A 390 6.97 8.34 -12.04
C GLN A 390 6.73 7.09 -11.16
N PHE A 391 6.09 6.06 -11.71
CA PHE A 391 5.96 4.77 -11.01
C PHE A 391 7.35 4.16 -10.77
N LEU A 392 8.20 4.08 -11.79
CA LEU A 392 9.57 3.57 -11.65
C LEU A 392 10.38 4.37 -10.62
N ASP A 393 10.31 5.70 -10.68
CA ASP A 393 11.03 6.59 -9.79
C ASP A 393 10.67 6.32 -8.32
N TYR A 394 9.40 6.05 -8.00
CA TYR A 394 8.99 5.71 -6.63
C TYR A 394 9.81 4.52 -6.09
N PHE A 395 9.90 3.42 -6.85
CA PHE A 395 10.62 2.22 -6.41
C PHE A 395 12.13 2.42 -6.39
N ILE A 396 12.69 3.18 -7.33
CA ILE A 396 14.11 3.55 -7.29
C ILE A 396 14.43 4.28 -5.98
N HIS A 397 13.64 5.29 -5.62
CA HIS A 397 13.92 6.10 -4.43
C HIS A 397 13.59 5.37 -3.13
N ASN A 398 12.46 4.66 -3.06
CA ASN A 398 11.92 4.14 -1.79
C ASN A 398 12.22 2.65 -1.56
N GLU A 399 12.46 1.85 -2.60
CA GLU A 399 12.77 0.43 -2.44
C GLU A 399 14.26 0.16 -2.65
N ILE A 400 14.83 0.67 -3.74
CA ILE A 400 16.22 0.37 -4.14
C ILE A 400 17.24 1.23 -3.37
N LEU A 401 17.01 2.54 -3.28
CA LEU A 401 17.97 3.47 -2.68
C LEU A 401 17.68 3.76 -1.20
N GLY A 402 16.40 3.92 -0.84
CA GLY A 402 15.98 4.33 0.50
C GLY A 402 15.52 3.20 1.41
N HIS A 403 15.10 2.06 0.85
CA HIS A 403 14.52 0.92 1.55
C HIS A 403 13.30 1.23 2.45
N THR A 404 12.73 2.43 2.38
CA THR A 404 11.56 2.87 3.15
C THR A 404 10.31 2.05 2.81
N ALA A 405 10.08 1.77 1.52
CA ALA A 405 9.00 0.91 1.02
C ALA A 405 9.08 -0.49 1.65
N SER A 406 10.26 -1.11 1.57
CA SER A 406 10.50 -2.41 2.19
C SER A 406 10.36 -2.33 3.71
N GLY A 407 10.83 -1.25 4.35
CA GLY A 407 10.74 -1.02 5.79
C GLY A 407 9.31 -0.97 6.32
N ALA A 408 8.44 -0.14 5.73
CA ALA A 408 7.05 -0.03 6.16
C ALA A 408 6.23 -1.31 5.95
N HIS A 409 6.63 -2.14 4.99
CA HIS A 409 6.02 -3.43 4.68
C HIS A 409 6.60 -4.61 5.50
N GLN A 410 7.71 -4.43 6.22
CA GLN A 410 8.38 -5.54 6.91
C GLN A 410 7.55 -6.20 8.01
N GLU A 411 7.66 -7.52 8.11
CA GLU A 411 7.03 -8.33 9.13
C GLU A 411 7.44 -7.93 10.57
N GLU A 412 8.73 -7.61 10.81
CA GLU A 412 9.20 -7.15 12.11
C GLU A 412 8.55 -5.83 12.52
N GLY A 413 8.33 -4.93 11.56
CA GLY A 413 7.70 -3.65 11.77
C GLY A 413 6.25 -3.79 12.24
N TYR A 414 5.46 -4.60 11.54
CA TYR A 414 4.08 -4.89 11.93
C TYR A 414 4.01 -5.56 13.31
N LEU A 415 4.85 -6.58 13.55
CA LEU A 415 4.84 -7.28 14.83
C LEU A 415 5.18 -6.35 16.00
N LEU A 416 6.22 -5.52 15.86
CA LEU A 416 6.61 -4.58 16.90
C LEU A 416 5.53 -3.54 17.16
N LYS A 417 4.93 -2.96 16.12
CA LYS A 417 3.80 -2.03 16.27
C LYS A 417 2.65 -2.70 17.04
N LEU A 418 2.26 -3.92 16.69
CA LEU A 418 1.20 -4.68 17.38
C LEU A 418 1.52 -4.98 18.87
N ALA A 419 2.77 -5.36 19.16
CA ALA A 419 3.20 -5.57 20.53
C ALA A 419 3.16 -4.27 21.36
N LEU A 420 3.57 -3.16 20.73
CA LEU A 420 3.66 -1.85 21.38
C LEU A 420 2.28 -1.21 21.58
N ILE A 421 1.34 -1.34 20.65
CA ILE A 421 -0.05 -0.90 20.91
C ILE A 421 -0.65 -1.63 22.11
N CYS A 422 -0.33 -2.92 22.28
CA CYS A 422 -0.77 -3.69 23.44
C CYS A 422 -0.09 -3.22 24.74
N LYS A 423 1.21 -2.89 24.68
CA LYS A 423 1.97 -2.37 25.82
C LYS A 423 1.46 -1.01 26.29
N TYR A 424 1.14 -0.13 25.34
CA TYR A 424 0.75 1.26 25.59
C TYR A 424 -0.76 1.50 25.61
N ASN A 425 -1.56 0.44 25.50
CA ASN A 425 -3.02 0.50 25.50
C ASN A 425 -3.60 1.41 24.39
N ILE A 426 -3.04 1.30 23.18
CA ILE A 426 -3.48 2.08 22.02
C ILE A 426 -4.60 1.35 21.30
N ASP A 427 -5.71 2.04 21.07
CA ASP A 427 -6.90 1.51 20.38
C ASP A 427 -6.83 1.79 18.88
N ILE A 428 -6.52 0.76 18.08
CA ILE A 428 -6.41 0.90 16.63
C ILE A 428 -7.77 0.84 15.90
N GLU A 429 -8.89 0.57 16.59
CA GLU A 429 -10.22 0.75 15.99
C GLU A 429 -10.51 2.24 15.74
N GLN A 430 -9.82 3.13 16.45
CA GLN A 430 -9.82 4.58 16.19
C GLN A 430 -8.77 4.99 15.13
N GLY A 431 -8.06 4.04 14.53
CA GLY A 431 -6.94 4.31 13.61
C GLY A 431 -7.33 5.08 12.34
N ALA A 432 -8.61 5.05 11.96
CA ALA A 432 -9.15 5.82 10.84
C ALA A 432 -9.41 7.30 11.16
N THR A 433 -9.40 7.70 12.43
CA THR A 433 -9.68 9.06 12.88
C THR A 433 -8.39 9.89 12.89
N PRO A 434 -8.20 10.85 11.97
CA PRO A 434 -6.99 11.65 11.93
C PRO A 434 -6.89 12.60 13.14
N ASP A 435 -5.69 12.70 13.72
CA ASP A 435 -5.35 13.66 14.78
C ASP A 435 -4.40 14.77 14.32
N VAL A 436 -4.20 14.90 13.01
CA VAL A 436 -3.37 15.93 12.37
C VAL A 436 -4.14 16.66 11.28
N THR A 437 -3.72 17.89 11.00
CA THR A 437 -4.16 18.69 9.85
C THR A 437 -3.02 18.76 8.83
N CYS A 438 -3.28 18.33 7.60
CA CYS A 438 -2.37 18.52 6.49
C CYS A 438 -2.52 19.95 5.94
N LEU A 439 -1.45 20.74 6.07
CA LEU A 439 -1.31 22.06 5.49
C LEU A 439 -0.49 21.96 4.22
N THR A 440 -1.08 22.28 3.07
CA THR A 440 -0.38 22.32 1.78
C THR A 440 -0.34 23.76 1.26
N ILE A 441 0.84 24.24 0.90
CA ILE A 441 1.03 25.52 0.23
C ILE A 441 1.42 25.31 -1.23
N ASN A 442 0.68 25.95 -2.13
CA ASN A 442 0.96 26.05 -3.54
C ASN A 442 1.53 27.44 -3.82
N GLY A 443 2.80 27.49 -4.23
CA GLY A 443 3.55 28.72 -4.52
C GLY A 443 5.01 28.67 -4.01
N PRO A 444 5.87 29.59 -4.45
CA PRO A 444 7.30 29.60 -4.10
C PRO A 444 7.56 30.12 -2.67
N ALA A 445 7.16 29.34 -1.67
CA ALA A 445 7.34 29.64 -0.26
C ALA A 445 8.06 28.50 0.48
N ASP A 446 8.82 28.88 1.49
CA ASP A 446 9.34 27.95 2.49
C ASP A 446 8.31 27.77 3.60
N VAL A 447 8.34 26.61 4.25
CA VAL A 447 7.51 26.31 5.42
C VAL A 447 8.43 25.91 6.57
N THR A 448 8.24 26.52 7.74
CA THR A 448 8.88 26.08 8.98
C THR A 448 7.84 25.96 10.08
N VAL A 449 7.88 24.87 10.84
CA VAL A 449 6.98 24.62 11.96
C VAL A 449 7.79 24.52 13.24
N HIS A 450 7.34 25.24 14.26
CA HIS A 450 7.90 25.20 15.61
C HIS A 450 6.88 24.60 16.58
N ASP A 451 7.35 23.81 17.54
CA ASP A 451 6.55 23.32 18.66
C ASP A 451 6.36 24.42 19.74
N ALA A 452 5.69 24.05 20.84
CA ALA A 452 5.35 24.96 21.93
C ALA A 452 6.59 25.54 22.64
N ASP A 453 7.72 24.84 22.59
CA ASP A 453 9.00 25.25 23.18
C ASP A 453 9.83 26.09 22.18
N GLY A 454 9.30 26.35 20.99
CA GLY A 454 9.98 27.09 19.92
C GLY A 454 11.02 26.27 19.17
N LYS A 455 11.05 24.94 19.32
CA LYS A 455 11.96 24.06 18.59
C LYS A 455 11.39 23.76 17.21
N THR A 456 12.24 23.83 16.19
CA THR A 456 11.86 23.47 14.82
C THR A 456 11.58 21.97 14.71
N VAL A 457 10.39 21.63 14.22
CA VAL A 457 9.90 20.25 14.04
C VAL A 457 9.59 19.91 12.57
N ALA A 458 9.47 20.92 11.72
CA ALA A 458 9.48 20.77 10.26
C ALA A 458 10.14 21.97 9.61
N SER A 459 10.87 21.74 8.52
CA SER A 459 11.50 22.78 7.72
C SER A 459 11.65 22.32 6.27
N ILE A 460 11.04 23.09 5.38
CA ILE A 460 11.09 22.89 3.93
C ILE A 460 11.49 24.21 3.31
N VAL A 461 12.72 24.27 2.77
CA VAL A 461 13.34 25.49 2.25
C VAL A 461 13.71 25.27 0.78
N LYS A 462 13.19 26.13 -0.09
CA LYS A 462 13.39 26.09 -1.55
C LYS A 462 13.07 24.71 -2.13
N GLY A 463 11.93 24.16 -1.73
CA GLY A 463 11.46 22.83 -2.15
C GLY A 463 12.30 21.66 -1.61
N LYS A 464 13.11 21.88 -0.57
CA LYS A 464 13.95 20.83 0.03
C LYS A 464 13.67 20.68 1.51
N ILE A 465 13.41 19.45 1.93
CA ILE A 465 13.21 19.10 3.33
C ILE A 465 14.56 19.11 4.07
N ASP A 466 14.61 19.68 5.28
CA ASP A 466 15.75 19.49 6.18
C ASP A 466 15.69 18.08 6.78
N THR A 467 16.36 17.14 6.13
CA THR A 467 16.34 15.73 6.50
C THR A 467 16.95 15.43 7.86
N LYS A 468 17.73 16.36 8.45
CA LYS A 468 18.27 16.19 9.81
C LYS A 468 17.18 16.21 10.87
N LEU A 469 16.01 16.78 10.56
CA LEU A 469 14.88 16.77 11.48
C LEU A 469 14.32 15.37 11.67
N TYR A 470 14.49 14.46 10.70
CA TYR A 470 14.04 13.07 10.83
C TYR A 470 14.79 12.29 11.91
N ASP A 471 16.00 12.72 12.27
CA ASP A 471 16.75 12.19 13.42
C ASP A 471 16.27 12.78 14.76
N SER A 472 15.46 13.83 14.72
CA SER A 472 14.92 14.47 15.91
C SER A 472 13.65 13.75 16.37
N GLN A 473 13.46 13.62 17.68
CA GLN A 473 12.28 12.93 18.19
C GLN A 473 10.96 13.64 17.87
N ASN A 474 10.92 14.97 17.76
CA ASN A 474 9.66 15.71 17.68
C ASN A 474 9.25 16.10 16.25
N PHE A 475 9.90 15.54 15.22
CA PHE A 475 9.55 15.93 13.86
C PHE A 475 8.09 15.63 13.52
N ILE A 476 7.57 16.32 12.51
CA ILE A 476 6.25 16.06 11.94
C ILE A 476 6.40 15.69 10.46
N ALA A 477 5.37 15.06 9.89
CA ALA A 477 5.42 14.62 8.51
C ALA A 477 5.61 15.81 7.55
N MET A 478 6.48 15.62 6.55
CA MET A 478 6.86 16.63 5.57
C MET A 478 6.87 16.01 4.18
N TYR A 479 6.36 16.73 3.20
CA TYR A 479 6.36 16.26 1.82
C TYR A 479 6.51 17.41 0.84
N VAL A 480 7.26 17.16 -0.24
CA VAL A 480 7.36 18.04 -1.40
C VAL A 480 6.94 17.22 -2.60
N ASN A 481 5.95 17.73 -3.34
CA ASN A 481 5.56 17.13 -4.61
C ASN A 481 6.52 17.61 -5.70
N ASP A 482 7.27 16.69 -6.31
CA ASP A 482 8.29 17.02 -7.31
C ASP A 482 7.70 17.60 -8.61
N ASP A 483 6.45 17.26 -8.96
CA ASP A 483 5.81 17.76 -10.17
C ASP A 483 5.20 19.14 -9.96
N THR A 484 4.45 19.31 -8.87
CA THR A 484 3.69 20.55 -8.62
C THR A 484 4.47 21.57 -7.81
N GLN A 485 5.57 21.13 -7.17
CA GLN A 485 6.35 21.90 -6.19
C GLN A 485 5.55 22.31 -4.94
N ALA A 486 4.36 21.71 -4.74
CA ALA A 486 3.56 21.92 -3.55
C ALA A 486 4.29 21.38 -2.32
N VAL A 487 4.23 22.13 -1.23
CA VAL A 487 4.88 21.80 0.04
C VAL A 487 3.81 21.47 1.07
N SER A 488 3.92 20.33 1.73
CA SER A 488 2.94 19.86 2.71
C SER A 488 3.57 19.49 4.06
N VAL A 489 2.87 19.84 5.14
CA VAL A 489 3.22 19.45 6.52
C VAL A 489 1.98 18.96 7.27
N TRP A 490 2.10 17.89 8.06
CA TRP A 490 1.00 17.36 8.87
C TRP A 490 1.16 17.84 10.32
N VAL A 491 0.46 18.90 10.66
CA VAL A 491 0.54 19.52 11.99
C VAL A 491 -0.43 18.83 12.94
N PRO A 492 0.03 18.31 14.11
CA PRO A 492 -0.87 17.74 15.10
C PRO A 492 -1.94 18.73 15.56
N ASN A 493 -3.18 18.24 15.68
CA ASN A 493 -4.32 19.04 16.09
C ASN A 493 -4.24 19.43 17.57
N GLU A 494 -3.59 18.59 18.37
CA GLU A 494 -3.28 18.88 19.77
C GLU A 494 -1.86 19.42 19.91
N GLY A 495 -1.69 20.41 20.78
CA GLY A 495 -0.41 21.10 20.99
C GLY A 495 -0.38 22.51 20.40
N ASN A 496 0.59 23.31 20.84
CA ASN A 496 0.76 24.68 20.36
C ASN A 496 1.85 24.71 19.31
N TYR A 497 1.48 24.60 18.04
CA TYR A 497 2.41 24.70 16.91
C TYR A 497 2.32 26.06 16.23
N THR A 498 3.48 26.60 15.84
CA THR A 498 3.58 27.83 15.05
C THR A 498 4.10 27.51 13.66
N VAL A 499 3.25 27.67 12.65
CA VAL A 499 3.61 27.51 11.23
C VAL A 499 4.00 28.87 10.66
N THR A 500 5.18 28.96 10.06
CA THR A 500 5.71 30.18 9.43
C THR A 500 5.95 29.93 7.96
N PHE A 501 5.50 30.86 7.12
CA PHE A 501 5.76 30.88 5.69
C PHE A 501 6.76 31.98 5.34
N HIS A 502 7.67 31.68 4.41
CA HIS A 502 8.60 32.66 3.85
C HIS A 502 8.50 32.67 2.32
N ALA A 503 7.92 33.73 1.75
CA ALA A 503 7.76 33.84 0.30
C ALA A 503 9.03 34.40 -0.37
N HIS A 504 9.56 33.73 -1.39
CA HIS A 504 10.74 34.22 -2.14
C HIS A 504 10.38 35.23 -3.24
N ASP A 505 9.13 35.22 -3.68
CA ASP A 505 8.63 36.13 -4.69
C ASP A 505 7.19 36.55 -4.42
N LYS A 506 6.77 37.63 -5.10
CA LYS A 506 5.36 37.98 -5.15
C LYS A 506 4.66 37.03 -6.13
N ALA A 507 3.86 36.13 -5.60
CA ALA A 507 3.11 35.14 -6.35
C ALA A 507 1.68 35.03 -5.80
N ASP A 508 0.81 34.34 -6.54
CA ASP A 508 -0.48 33.93 -6.04
C ASP A 508 -0.28 32.65 -5.22
N PHE A 509 -0.52 32.75 -3.93
CA PHE A 509 -0.40 31.63 -3.00
C PHE A 509 -1.78 31.08 -2.68
N THR A 510 -1.90 29.76 -2.75
CA THR A 510 -3.07 29.03 -2.26
C THR A 510 -2.62 28.09 -1.15
N VAL A 511 -3.34 28.12 -0.03
CA VAL A 511 -3.10 27.20 1.10
C VAL A 511 -4.33 26.35 1.32
N THR A 512 -4.16 25.06 1.53
CA THR A 512 -5.23 24.15 1.92
C THR A 512 -5.00 23.62 3.34
N GLU A 513 -6.09 23.56 4.11
CA GLU A 513 -6.18 22.83 5.39
C GLU A 513 -7.02 21.59 5.14
N SER A 514 -6.44 20.39 5.29
CA SER A 514 -7.12 19.12 5.00
C SER A 514 -7.02 18.13 6.15
N ALA A 515 -8.12 17.44 6.43
CA ALA A 515 -8.09 16.18 7.17
C ALA A 515 -8.07 15.03 6.15
N LEU A 516 -7.13 14.09 6.32
CA LEU A 516 -6.96 12.94 5.43
C LEU A 516 -7.23 11.64 6.20
N ASP A 517 -7.81 10.65 5.54
CA ASP A 517 -7.86 9.30 6.08
C ASP A 517 -6.46 8.63 6.03
N PRO A 518 -6.28 7.45 6.64
CA PRO A 518 -5.00 6.75 6.59
C PRO A 518 -4.51 6.32 5.21
N GLU A 519 -5.40 6.24 4.22
CA GLU A 519 -5.07 5.95 2.84
C GLU A 519 -4.85 7.24 2.01
N GLY A 520 -4.94 8.42 2.62
CA GLY A 520 -4.68 9.70 1.98
C GLY A 520 -5.88 10.36 1.32
N HIS A 521 -7.08 9.78 1.42
CA HIS A 521 -8.28 10.41 0.86
C HIS A 521 -8.67 11.63 1.69
N VAL A 522 -9.06 12.71 1.02
CA VAL A 522 -9.50 13.93 1.68
C VAL A 522 -10.87 13.71 2.34
N LEU A 523 -10.94 13.87 3.65
CA LEU A 523 -12.17 13.78 4.46
C LEU A 523 -12.85 15.14 4.63
N SER A 524 -12.06 16.21 4.72
CA SER A 524 -12.54 17.59 4.71
C SER A 524 -11.44 18.51 4.22
N ARG A 525 -11.82 19.64 3.62
CA ARG A 525 -10.88 20.66 3.16
C ARG A 525 -11.43 22.07 3.26
N THR A 526 -10.55 22.98 3.65
CA THR A 526 -10.74 24.43 3.45
C THR A 526 -9.63 24.98 2.58
N VAL A 527 -9.99 25.75 1.55
CA VAL A 527 -9.07 26.38 0.59
C VAL A 527 -8.99 27.88 0.88
N PHE A 528 -7.77 28.40 0.97
CA PHE A 528 -7.50 29.82 1.14
C PHE A 528 -6.79 30.34 -0.10
N HIS A 529 -7.51 31.14 -0.90
CA HIS A 529 -6.99 31.73 -2.13
C HIS A 529 -6.35 33.09 -1.87
N ASN A 530 -5.45 33.51 -2.77
CA ASN A 530 -4.82 34.84 -2.74
C ASN A 530 -4.15 35.16 -1.40
N VAL A 531 -3.45 34.20 -0.79
CA VAL A 531 -2.83 34.35 0.52
C VAL A 531 -1.76 35.47 0.47
N PRO A 532 -1.90 36.54 1.28
CA PRO A 532 -1.07 37.74 1.14
C PRO A 532 0.29 37.57 1.82
N LEU A 533 1.20 36.85 1.17
CA LEU A 533 2.58 36.71 1.63
C LEU A 533 3.47 37.81 1.03
N GLU A 534 4.15 38.56 1.90
CA GLU A 534 5.10 39.57 1.48
C GLU A 534 6.44 38.94 1.09
N LYS A 535 6.99 39.37 -0.05
CA LYS A 535 8.29 38.90 -0.55
C LYS A 535 9.39 39.12 0.49
N ASN A 536 10.16 38.06 0.75
CA ASN A 536 11.27 37.98 1.69
C ASN A 536 10.91 38.35 3.13
N LYS A 537 9.66 38.13 3.54
CA LYS A 537 9.22 38.30 4.92
C LYS A 537 8.57 37.02 5.43
N ASP A 538 8.80 36.77 6.71
CA ASP A 538 8.15 35.70 7.44
C ASP A 538 6.72 36.12 7.81
N ALA A 539 5.78 35.21 7.63
CA ALA A 539 4.40 35.37 8.06
C ALA A 539 3.94 34.14 8.82
N GLN A 540 3.35 34.34 10.01
CA GLN A 540 2.77 33.24 10.76
C GLN A 540 1.40 32.88 10.18
N TRP A 541 1.18 31.60 9.93
CA TRP A 541 -0.04 31.14 9.26
C TRP A 541 -1.30 31.52 10.03
N ASN A 542 -1.32 31.38 11.36
CA ASN A 542 -2.49 31.72 12.17
C ASN A 542 -2.89 33.20 12.04
N ASP A 543 -1.93 34.11 12.00
CA ASP A 543 -2.18 35.54 11.82
C ASP A 543 -2.72 35.84 10.42
N VAL A 544 -2.13 35.25 9.39
CA VAL A 544 -2.58 35.40 8.00
C VAL A 544 -3.98 34.80 7.81
N ARG A 545 -4.19 33.58 8.30
CA ARG A 545 -5.46 32.83 8.27
C ARG A 545 -6.61 33.63 8.89
N ALA A 546 -6.37 34.31 10.01
CA ALA A 546 -7.38 35.13 10.68
C ALA A 546 -7.88 36.33 9.84
N THR A 547 -7.13 36.73 8.81
CA THR A 547 -7.51 37.82 7.89
C THR A 547 -8.25 37.34 6.64
N LEU A 548 -8.33 36.02 6.43
CA LEU A 548 -8.86 35.40 5.22
C LEU A 548 -10.20 34.72 5.47
N GLN A 549 -11.02 34.65 4.42
CA GLN A 549 -12.19 33.79 4.38
C GLN A 549 -11.83 32.51 3.62
N GLY A 550 -11.83 31.37 4.31
CA GLY A 550 -11.64 30.07 3.69
C GLY A 550 -12.88 29.59 2.95
N GLU A 551 -12.67 28.89 1.85
CA GLU A 551 -13.69 28.16 1.09
C GLU A 551 -13.71 26.71 1.56
N THR A 552 -14.76 26.31 2.28
CA THR A 552 -14.97 24.89 2.64
C THR A 552 -15.44 24.13 1.40
N VAL A 553 -14.80 23.00 1.11
CA VAL A 553 -15.16 22.14 -0.02
C VAL A 553 -16.28 21.20 0.41
N ASP A 554 -17.31 21.09 -0.42
CA ASP A 554 -18.43 20.18 -0.18
C ASP A 554 -17.98 18.72 -0.25
N ALA A 555 -18.56 17.87 0.61
CA ALA A 555 -18.18 16.45 0.71
C ALA A 555 -18.32 15.69 -0.63
N ALA A 556 -19.22 16.11 -1.51
CA ALA A 556 -19.42 15.51 -2.83
C ALA A 556 -18.30 15.83 -3.84
N ASP A 557 -17.53 16.90 -3.59
CA ASP A 557 -16.45 17.36 -4.46
C ASP A 557 -15.06 16.90 -3.97
N LEU A 558 -15.00 16.23 -2.81
CA LEU A 558 -13.78 15.64 -2.28
C LEU A 558 -13.37 14.42 -3.10
N ASN A 559 -12.14 14.42 -3.60
CA ASN A 559 -11.55 13.36 -4.41
C ASN A 559 -12.36 13.05 -5.70
N ALA A 560 -13.02 14.06 -6.28
CA ALA A 560 -13.98 13.90 -7.38
C ALA A 560 -13.59 14.64 -8.67
N LEU A 561 -12.58 15.51 -8.62
CA LEU A 561 -12.14 16.29 -9.78
C LEU A 561 -11.23 15.47 -10.68
N ASN A 562 -11.60 15.38 -11.95
CA ASN A 562 -10.84 14.65 -12.96
C ASN A 562 -10.39 15.60 -14.07
N VAL A 563 -9.11 15.57 -14.39
CA VAL A 563 -8.52 16.17 -15.58
C VAL A 563 -8.26 15.05 -16.57
N THR A 564 -9.16 14.86 -17.52
CA THR A 564 -8.99 13.87 -18.60
C THR A 564 -8.19 14.47 -19.74
N VAL A 565 -7.53 13.60 -20.53
CA VAL A 565 -6.70 14.03 -21.64
C VAL A 565 -7.08 13.25 -22.89
N LYS A 566 -7.21 13.98 -24.00
CA LYS A 566 -7.23 13.41 -25.35
C LYS A 566 -5.92 13.72 -26.05
N ILE A 567 -5.47 12.80 -26.88
CA ILE A 567 -4.26 12.99 -27.66
C ILE A 567 -4.62 13.32 -29.11
N GLN A 568 -3.96 14.33 -29.67
CA GLN A 568 -4.28 14.88 -30.98
C GLN A 568 -3.03 14.99 -31.88
N GLY A 569 -3.24 14.82 -33.18
CA GLY A 569 -2.18 14.74 -34.18
C GLY A 569 -2.26 15.76 -35.30
N LYS A 570 -1.10 16.20 -35.77
CA LYS A 570 -0.98 17.06 -36.95
C LYS A 570 -0.01 16.50 -37.99
N GLY A 571 -0.37 16.65 -39.27
CA GLY A 571 0.46 16.27 -40.42
C GLY A 571 0.24 14.83 -40.86
N LYS A 572 1.33 14.04 -40.97
CA LYS A 572 1.30 12.60 -41.30
C LYS A 572 1.25 11.69 -40.05
N LEU A 573 0.93 12.25 -38.88
CA LEU A 573 0.53 11.46 -37.71
C LEU A 573 -0.96 11.17 -37.89
N HIS A 574 -1.31 9.92 -38.20
CA HIS A 574 -2.70 9.51 -38.27
C HIS A 574 -3.22 9.18 -36.87
N GLU A 575 -4.49 9.49 -36.61
CA GLU A 575 -5.15 9.31 -35.31
C GLU A 575 -5.11 7.85 -34.80
N ASP A 576 -5.00 6.89 -35.71
CA ASP A 576 -5.03 5.44 -35.49
C ASP A 576 -3.63 4.78 -35.37
N GLU A 577 -2.55 5.44 -35.80
CA GLU A 577 -1.18 4.89 -35.76
C GLU A 577 -0.30 5.51 -34.66
N ALA A 578 -0.73 6.61 -34.03
CA ALA A 578 0.12 7.42 -33.16
C ALA A 578 -0.45 7.74 -31.77
N PHE A 579 -1.72 7.42 -31.53
CA PHE A 579 -2.47 7.81 -30.34
C PHE A 579 -3.06 6.57 -29.69
N GLU A 580 -3.03 6.53 -28.35
CA GLU A 580 -3.62 5.52 -27.46
C GLU A 580 -4.31 4.37 -28.21
N SER A 581 -3.54 3.33 -28.49
CA SER A 581 -4.11 2.17 -29.17
C SER A 581 -4.74 1.25 -28.14
N TYR A 582 -6.04 1.05 -28.29
CA TYR A 582 -6.72 -0.05 -27.63
C TYR A 582 -6.29 -1.38 -28.26
N TYR A 583 -6.43 -2.41 -27.45
CA TYR A 583 -5.91 -3.74 -27.66
C TYR A 583 -6.40 -4.47 -28.94
N GLU A 584 -5.54 -5.31 -29.53
CA GLU A 584 -5.90 -6.36 -30.51
C GLU A 584 -5.71 -7.74 -29.87
N PRO A 585 -6.63 -8.72 -30.08
CA PRO A 585 -6.52 -10.09 -29.55
C PRO A 585 -5.13 -10.75 -29.72
N GLY A 586 -4.54 -11.22 -28.62
CA GLY A 586 -3.21 -11.85 -28.55
C GLY A 586 -2.02 -10.95 -28.17
N ALA A 587 -2.22 -9.66 -27.91
CA ALA A 587 -1.14 -8.69 -27.65
C ALA A 587 -0.56 -8.70 -26.21
N HIS A 588 -0.97 -9.64 -25.34
CA HIS A 588 -0.35 -9.88 -24.02
C HIS A 588 0.93 -10.75 -24.07
N SER A 589 1.34 -11.19 -25.26
CA SER A 589 2.50 -12.08 -25.41
C SER A 589 3.83 -11.32 -25.38
N MET A 590 4.80 -11.88 -24.66
CA MET A 590 6.21 -11.52 -24.79
C MET A 590 6.79 -12.22 -26.03
N PRO A 591 7.68 -11.59 -26.83
CA PRO A 591 8.41 -10.35 -26.55
C PRO A 591 7.65 -9.06 -26.91
N ILE A 592 7.95 -7.97 -26.19
CA ILE A 592 7.40 -6.63 -26.43
C ILE A 592 7.76 -6.17 -27.86
N PRO A 593 6.78 -5.78 -28.69
CA PRO A 593 7.03 -5.28 -30.03
C PRO A 593 7.77 -3.92 -29.99
N VAL A 594 8.36 -3.54 -31.12
CA VAL A 594 8.85 -2.16 -31.32
C VAL A 594 7.72 -1.16 -31.03
N PRO A 595 8.03 0.07 -30.56
CA PRO A 595 7.00 1.04 -30.23
C PRO A 595 6.08 1.30 -31.42
N ASN A 596 4.80 0.94 -31.28
CA ASN A 596 3.74 1.26 -32.22
C ASN A 596 3.06 2.57 -31.81
N VAL A 597 2.88 2.77 -30.50
CA VAL A 597 2.49 4.06 -29.93
C VAL A 597 3.76 4.90 -29.82
N ILE A 598 3.75 6.11 -30.40
CA ILE A 598 4.90 7.02 -30.39
C ILE A 598 4.63 8.33 -29.64
N CYS A 599 3.40 8.57 -29.20
CA CYS A 599 3.00 9.68 -28.33
C CYS A 599 2.01 9.16 -27.28
N ASP A 600 2.04 9.72 -26.09
CA ASP A 600 1.14 9.35 -24.99
C ASP A 600 0.93 10.56 -24.08
N ALA A 601 -0.17 10.57 -23.35
CA ALA A 601 -0.46 11.61 -22.39
C ALA A 601 -1.31 11.07 -21.26
N ARG A 602 -1.08 11.61 -20.08
CA ARG A 602 -1.75 11.19 -18.85
C ARG A 602 -2.34 12.40 -18.15
N GLY A 603 -3.64 12.27 -17.85
CA GLY A 603 -4.38 13.21 -17.02
C GLY A 603 -4.09 13.04 -15.54
N HIS A 604 -5.02 13.53 -14.72
CA HIS A 604 -4.99 13.38 -13.27
C HIS A 604 -6.41 13.11 -12.75
N LEU A 605 -6.56 12.12 -11.87
CA LEU A 605 -7.86 11.65 -11.39
C LEU A 605 -8.00 11.81 -9.88
N ALA A 606 -9.25 11.93 -9.44
CA ALA A 606 -9.64 12.03 -8.03
C ALA A 606 -8.94 13.16 -7.25
N ALA A 607 -8.68 14.30 -7.90
CA ALA A 607 -8.26 15.51 -7.20
C ALA A 607 -9.41 16.10 -6.37
N THR A 608 -9.05 16.95 -5.42
CA THR A 608 -9.99 17.78 -4.65
C THR A 608 -9.77 19.25 -5.01
N LYS A 609 -10.84 20.04 -4.99
CA LYS A 609 -10.74 21.49 -5.21
C LYS A 609 -9.66 22.11 -4.32
N GLY A 610 -8.85 22.99 -4.92
CA GLY A 610 -7.67 23.61 -4.29
C GLY A 610 -6.37 22.81 -4.45
N ASP A 611 -6.42 21.60 -4.99
CA ASP A 611 -5.21 20.90 -5.44
C ASP A 611 -4.59 21.60 -6.64
N THR A 612 -3.26 21.62 -6.67
CA THR A 612 -2.50 21.85 -7.90
C THR A 612 -2.14 20.47 -8.45
N VAL A 613 -2.47 20.23 -9.71
CA VAL A 613 -2.27 18.94 -10.38
C VAL A 613 -1.25 19.07 -11.51
N ALA A 614 -0.64 17.96 -11.91
CA ALA A 614 0.26 17.89 -13.05
C ALA A 614 -0.28 16.89 -14.08
N VAL A 615 -0.36 17.30 -15.34
CA VAL A 615 -0.61 16.41 -16.47
C VAL A 615 0.66 16.26 -17.30
N HIS A 616 0.86 15.09 -17.91
CA HIS A 616 2.12 14.73 -18.56
C HIS A 616 1.88 14.28 -20.01
N ALA A 617 2.74 14.74 -20.90
CA ALA A 617 2.82 14.31 -22.29
C ALA A 617 4.19 13.65 -22.54
N HIS A 618 4.21 12.61 -23.36
CA HIS A 618 5.41 11.86 -23.71
C HIS A 618 5.45 11.58 -25.21
N HIS A 619 6.64 11.57 -25.80
CA HIS A 619 6.78 11.25 -27.23
C HIS A 619 8.11 10.57 -27.57
N GLY A 620 8.12 9.85 -28.69
CA GLY A 620 9.31 9.28 -29.32
C GLY A 620 10.09 10.29 -30.15
N ALA A 621 11.28 9.90 -30.61
CA ALA A 621 12.24 10.79 -31.27
C ALA A 621 11.73 11.46 -32.57
N HIS A 622 10.77 10.84 -33.26
CA HIS A 622 10.21 11.31 -34.53
C HIS A 622 8.90 12.11 -34.39
N SER A 623 8.49 12.40 -33.16
CA SER A 623 7.37 13.26 -32.85
C SER A 623 7.83 14.44 -31.99
N GLN A 624 6.98 15.44 -31.86
CA GLN A 624 7.19 16.60 -31.02
C GLN A 624 5.88 17.01 -30.37
N PHE A 625 5.91 17.22 -29.06
CA PHE A 625 4.81 17.87 -28.35
C PHE A 625 4.70 19.35 -28.73
N ILE A 626 3.51 19.80 -29.16
CA ILE A 626 3.27 21.18 -29.60
C ILE A 626 2.51 22.03 -28.59
N GLY A 627 1.78 21.41 -27.66
CA GLY A 627 1.16 22.08 -26.52
C GLY A 627 -0.11 21.41 -26.01
N TRP A 628 -0.53 21.87 -24.83
CA TRP A 628 -1.81 21.57 -24.19
C TRP A 628 -2.86 22.58 -24.61
N TYR A 629 -4.07 22.13 -24.95
CA TYR A 629 -5.16 22.99 -25.38
C TYR A 629 -6.48 22.58 -24.70
N THR A 630 -7.46 23.48 -24.74
CA THR A 630 -8.85 23.11 -24.49
C THR A 630 -9.39 22.31 -25.68
N PRO A 631 -10.46 21.52 -25.50
CA PRO A 631 -11.15 20.86 -26.60
C PRO A 631 -11.51 21.84 -27.72
N ASP A 632 -11.47 21.36 -28.96
CA ASP A 632 -11.80 22.10 -30.20
C ASP A 632 -10.86 23.27 -30.58
N ALA A 633 -9.78 23.51 -29.82
CA ALA A 633 -8.78 24.49 -30.19
C ALA A 633 -8.07 24.09 -31.49
N LYS A 634 -7.63 25.08 -32.27
CA LYS A 634 -6.92 24.90 -33.54
C LYS A 634 -5.45 25.26 -33.40
N PRO A 635 -4.53 24.29 -33.23
CA PRO A 635 -3.11 24.58 -33.10
C PRO A 635 -2.57 25.37 -34.29
N GLY A 636 -1.94 26.50 -33.98
CA GLY A 636 -1.43 27.46 -34.98
C GLY A 636 -2.37 28.65 -35.23
N GLN A 637 -3.63 28.58 -34.78
CA GLN A 637 -4.54 29.73 -34.68
C GLN A 637 -4.72 30.13 -33.22
N ASP A 638 -5.00 29.14 -32.37
CA ASP A 638 -5.19 29.33 -30.94
C ASP A 638 -3.88 29.18 -30.16
N ALA A 639 -3.76 29.90 -29.05
CA ALA A 639 -2.62 29.78 -28.14
C ALA A 639 -2.79 28.56 -27.22
N PRO A 640 -1.73 27.76 -26.98
CA PRO A 640 -1.80 26.67 -26.02
C PRO A 640 -1.92 27.20 -24.59
N LEU A 641 -2.56 26.40 -23.73
CA LEU A 641 -2.54 26.54 -22.29
C LEU A 641 -1.12 26.40 -21.74
N SER A 642 -0.34 25.46 -22.30
CA SER A 642 1.07 25.26 -21.97
C SER A 642 1.83 24.62 -23.13
N ARG A 643 3.12 24.98 -23.28
CA ARG A 643 4.05 24.33 -24.23
C ARG A 643 5.00 23.35 -23.56
N LYS A 644 4.89 23.17 -22.23
CA LYS A 644 5.69 22.20 -21.48
C LYS A 644 4.96 20.85 -21.50
N GLU A 645 5.72 19.77 -21.65
CA GLU A 645 5.19 18.41 -21.59
C GLU A 645 4.51 18.11 -20.25
N THR A 646 5.08 18.62 -19.16
CA THR A 646 4.40 18.66 -17.86
C THR A 646 3.71 20.01 -17.70
N TYR A 647 2.39 19.99 -17.57
CA TYR A 647 1.58 21.18 -17.32
C TYR A 647 0.96 21.10 -15.93
N VAL A 648 1.33 22.10 -15.11
CA VAL A 648 0.92 22.22 -13.71
C VAL A 648 -0.08 23.36 -13.60
N PHE A 649 -1.25 23.09 -13.04
CA PHE A 649 -2.31 24.07 -12.84
C PHE A 649 -3.29 23.63 -11.73
N ALA A 650 -4.15 24.54 -11.28
CA ALA A 650 -5.20 24.26 -10.30
C ALA A 650 -6.57 24.16 -11.00
N PRO A 651 -7.18 22.96 -11.14
CA PRO A 651 -8.50 22.81 -11.72
C PRO A 651 -9.59 23.24 -10.73
N GLU A 652 -10.51 24.09 -11.17
CA GLU A 652 -11.69 24.49 -10.39
C GLU A 652 -12.86 23.49 -10.51
N GLN A 653 -12.86 22.70 -11.59
CA GLN A 653 -13.85 21.68 -11.90
C GLN A 653 -13.21 20.62 -12.80
N SER A 654 -13.85 19.46 -12.92
CA SER A 654 -13.42 18.44 -13.87
C SER A 654 -13.38 19.01 -15.28
N CYS A 655 -12.30 18.72 -16.01
CA CYS A 655 -12.09 19.24 -17.35
C CYS A 655 -11.41 18.21 -18.24
N GLU A 656 -11.51 18.44 -19.55
CA GLU A 656 -10.79 17.69 -20.56
C GLU A 656 -9.75 18.60 -21.19
N LEU A 657 -8.55 18.08 -21.44
CA LEU A 657 -7.47 18.74 -22.16
C LEU A 657 -7.12 17.97 -23.43
N GLU A 658 -6.56 18.67 -24.41
CA GLU A 658 -5.98 18.05 -25.61
C GLU A 658 -4.46 18.21 -25.61
N ALA A 659 -3.74 17.09 -25.62
CA ALA A 659 -2.30 17.03 -25.82
C ALA A 659 -2.00 16.88 -27.32
N TRP A 660 -1.46 17.92 -27.94
CA TRP A 660 -1.20 17.92 -29.37
C TRP A 660 0.25 17.58 -29.72
N PHE A 661 0.43 16.80 -30.79
CA PHE A 661 1.73 16.37 -31.31
C PHE A 661 1.87 16.59 -32.83
N GLU A 662 3.08 16.84 -33.29
CA GLU A 662 3.44 17.02 -34.71
C GLU A 662 4.64 16.14 -35.09
N ARG A 663 4.59 15.55 -36.30
CA ARG A 663 5.65 14.66 -36.77
C ARG A 663 6.84 15.49 -37.19
N ARG A 664 8.04 15.07 -36.78
CA ARG A 664 9.30 15.67 -37.23
C ARG A 664 9.73 15.19 -38.60
#